data_AF-A0A397TWV9-F1
#
_entry.id   AF-A0A397TWV9-F1
#
_cell.length_a   1.000
_cell.length_b   1.000
_cell.length_c   1.000
_cell.angle_alpha   90.00
_cell.angle_beta   90.00
_cell.angle_gamma   90.00
#
_symmetry.space_group_name_H-M   'P 1'
#
loop_
_entity.id
_entity.type
_entity.pdbx_description
1 polymer ?
#
loop_
_entity_poly.entity_id
_entity_poly.type
_entity_poly.pdbx_seq_one_letter_code
_entity_poly.pdbx_strand_id
1 'polypeptide(L)'
;MSRCADIMLGCFVLGVGITFAFDINKDEIKTVSHLKEAIKKKIFENVQPYALRIWKVNISTREDNDKLKILRDRPHEKIDVEQELGGEELLPLWNITKCFPNELPEEHIHIIVRTPITTAVPHISSRSNITDFQVNLEDPHSILVWIQNYIPTGAKPALLVESFGAQFTLCGRENTINILWDGDVVNSYGILNRFKNYCSASPKKDRNFHPIPFLGCGPGTGKSRFLQEIHNIVREKARLSDDVDIKSVLGEAVFLNVTYGNGSAVKDFDVNIGAEASLALRILYTYFVYGNESMSYGLFVRSIGEESSKRLSLDIVLQAIYENKRKGCEMKKLAIVVGIDEVNKLHDESRDVFRRLIACIGTMSCDSGPIFFVPILAGTVEGPLQSVITKSMHQALQLPLQLLDTSHMLLIACDLGFDEAFVYQNNLFRRIIADIGGQVRALEIFYELIWNETKTNRLEDIDLVNIIHLLEGKLHSRYDFKTFASKITPVLANAILERSVDEDDGIYIDENKKQHVSYKTLKSLGILSLEPADKICTRFYIRLPYLWMWLLIKKAGDRSIYKFWNLMINPEEQFYWQQWEIFNINFWALRICLFSVLGYKTIKLKELLKDTLHSDVDMDVDVNIPNHSSVQVHYLNRRYPSDDSILDSDGQSCKISYNDNNKIYKNGGGAEFDGFSFLITNCGQPILLALQMKWRDLESENSQTINDNLINKKYSRVEDVARRIGLDKWLLLILSNCPSTFNKSLLPRRCAIVEKNNFKEFYGKIYSSRAQFSAAHDKICINSAKFFELRVIDGVGPKIAKSIIDERENSKRKFVDGEDLCKRTKFPRTSLDCIEY
;
A
#
# COMPACT_ATOMS: atom_id res chain seq x y z
N MET A 1 12.51 -39.23 -47.97
CA MET A 1 11.27 -38.43 -48.03
C MET A 1 10.09 -39.39 -48.04
N SER A 2 9.59 -39.78 -46.85
CA SER A 2 8.31 -40.47 -46.75
C SER A 2 7.22 -39.40 -46.74
N ARG A 3 6.30 -39.44 -47.70
CA ARG A 3 5.10 -38.59 -47.66
C ARG A 3 4.33 -38.92 -46.38
N CYS A 4 4.09 -37.89 -45.56
CA CYS A 4 3.28 -38.00 -44.36
C CYS A 4 1.84 -38.35 -44.78
N ALA A 5 1.18 -39.24 -44.04
CA ALA A 5 -0.18 -39.65 -44.36
C ALA A 5 -1.16 -38.60 -43.83
N ASP A 6 -1.59 -37.70 -44.71
CA ASP A 6 -2.66 -36.75 -44.43
C ASP A 6 -4.01 -37.48 -44.42
N ILE A 7 -4.82 -37.27 -43.38
CA ILE A 7 -6.22 -37.75 -43.35
C ILE A 7 -7.14 -36.61 -43.71
N MET A 8 -8.00 -36.81 -44.71
CA MET A 8 -9.09 -35.90 -44.99
C MET A 8 -10.31 -36.21 -44.10
N LEU A 9 -10.76 -35.24 -43.31
CA LEU A 9 -12.00 -35.36 -42.52
C LEU A 9 -13.12 -34.49 -43.09
N GLY A 10 -14.27 -35.11 -43.35
CA GLY A 10 -15.52 -34.43 -43.64
C GLY A 10 -16.20 -33.95 -42.35
N CYS A 11 -16.48 -32.66 -42.25
CA CYS A 11 -17.13 -32.03 -41.10
C CYS A 11 -18.48 -31.44 -41.46
N PHE A 12 -19.42 -31.52 -40.52
CA PHE A 12 -20.72 -30.87 -40.58
C PHE A 12 -20.92 -29.99 -39.34
N VAL A 13 -21.32 -28.73 -39.51
CA VAL A 13 -21.55 -27.80 -38.40
C VAL A 13 -23.04 -27.63 -38.12
N LEU A 14 -23.49 -28.12 -36.96
CA LEU A 14 -24.84 -27.93 -36.46
C LEU A 14 -25.09 -26.46 -36.10
N GLY A 15 -26.25 -25.96 -36.51
CA GLY A 15 -26.66 -24.56 -36.37
C GLY A 15 -26.55 -23.78 -37.68
N VAL A 16 -25.45 -23.94 -38.42
CA VAL A 16 -25.22 -23.22 -39.70
C VAL A 16 -25.36 -24.11 -40.94
N GLY A 17 -25.37 -25.44 -40.79
CA GLY A 17 -25.56 -26.38 -41.91
C GLY A 17 -24.38 -26.45 -42.89
N ILE A 18 -23.20 -25.97 -42.48
CA ILE A 18 -22.01 -25.93 -43.32
C ILE A 18 -21.33 -27.29 -43.29
N THR A 19 -21.03 -27.81 -44.48
CA THR A 19 -20.21 -29.01 -44.68
C THR A 19 -18.88 -28.61 -45.32
N PHE A 20 -17.76 -29.11 -44.80
CA PHE A 20 -16.44 -28.83 -45.35
C PHE A 20 -15.48 -30.00 -45.07
N ALA A 21 -14.48 -30.16 -45.91
CA ALA A 21 -13.40 -31.11 -45.70
C ALA A 21 -12.14 -30.40 -45.23
N PHE A 22 -11.31 -31.06 -44.43
CA PHE A 22 -9.96 -30.58 -44.14
C PHE A 22 -8.98 -31.72 -43.90
N ASP A 23 -7.76 -31.50 -44.38
CA ASP A 23 -6.66 -32.43 -44.23
C ASP A 23 -6.00 -32.24 -42.86
N ILE A 24 -5.72 -33.36 -42.21
CA ILE A 24 -5.05 -33.42 -40.92
C ILE A 24 -3.67 -34.02 -41.11
N ASN A 25 -2.65 -33.18 -40.90
CA ASN A 25 -1.30 -33.64 -40.65
C ASN A 25 -1.21 -34.17 -39.21
N LYS A 26 -1.03 -35.48 -39.08
CA LYS A 26 -0.99 -36.18 -37.78
C LYS A 26 0.21 -35.80 -36.89
N ASP A 27 1.27 -35.23 -37.46
CA ASP A 27 2.42 -34.76 -36.70
C ASP A 27 2.14 -33.42 -36.01
N GLU A 28 1.24 -32.60 -36.58
CA GLU A 28 0.85 -31.29 -36.05
C GLU A 28 -0.38 -31.37 -35.13
N ILE A 29 -1.40 -32.14 -35.52
CA ILE A 29 -2.66 -32.29 -34.77
C ILE A 29 -2.66 -33.61 -34.00
N LYS A 30 -2.06 -33.59 -32.80
CA LYS A 30 -1.91 -34.78 -31.94
C LYS A 30 -3.13 -35.09 -31.09
N THR A 31 -3.92 -34.07 -30.71
CA THR A 31 -5.04 -34.18 -29.77
C THR A 31 -6.33 -33.59 -30.32
N VAL A 32 -7.46 -34.00 -29.75
CA VAL A 32 -8.78 -33.40 -30.03
C VAL A 32 -8.80 -31.90 -29.70
N SER A 33 -8.05 -31.43 -28.71
CA SER A 33 -7.91 -29.99 -28.45
C SER A 33 -7.26 -29.24 -29.63
N HIS A 34 -6.20 -29.80 -30.23
CA HIS A 34 -5.59 -29.21 -31.44
C HIS A 34 -6.56 -29.23 -32.62
N LEU A 35 -7.40 -30.27 -32.70
CA LEU A 35 -8.44 -30.38 -33.72
C LEU A 35 -9.52 -29.30 -33.58
N LYS A 36 -9.98 -29.02 -32.35
CA LYS A 36 -10.93 -27.94 -32.05
C LYS A 36 -10.37 -26.56 -32.41
N GLU A 37 -9.08 -26.32 -32.17
CA GLU A 37 -8.38 -25.10 -32.61
C GLU A 37 -8.34 -24.97 -34.14
N ALA A 38 -8.03 -26.06 -34.85
CA ALA A 38 -7.99 -26.06 -36.31
C ALA A 38 -9.38 -25.79 -36.94
N ILE A 39 -10.43 -26.41 -36.40
CA ILE A 39 -11.82 -26.19 -36.83
C ILE A 39 -12.25 -24.75 -36.53
N LYS A 40 -11.93 -24.23 -35.33
CA LYS A 40 -12.17 -22.83 -34.97
C LYS A 40 -11.54 -21.88 -35.97
N LYS A 41 -10.24 -22.01 -36.23
CA LYS A 41 -9.51 -21.10 -37.13
C LYS A 41 -10.12 -21.02 -38.53
N LYS A 42 -10.80 -22.09 -38.99
CA LYS A 42 -11.47 -22.11 -40.29
C LYS A 42 -12.88 -21.49 -40.30
N ILE A 43 -13.63 -21.54 -39.19
CA ILE A 43 -15.08 -21.26 -39.21
C ILE A 43 -15.55 -20.26 -38.13
N PHE A 44 -14.83 -20.14 -37.01
CA PHE A 44 -15.28 -19.33 -35.87
C PHE A 44 -14.22 -18.30 -35.44
N GLU A 45 -14.52 -17.01 -35.60
CA GLU A 45 -13.61 -15.93 -35.17
C GLU A 45 -13.67 -15.67 -33.66
N ASN A 46 -14.84 -15.82 -33.03
CA ASN A 46 -15.11 -15.38 -31.64
C ASN A 46 -15.52 -16.50 -30.66
N VAL A 47 -15.35 -17.78 -31.03
CA VAL A 47 -15.67 -18.92 -30.16
C VAL A 47 -14.39 -19.49 -29.57
N GLN A 48 -14.35 -19.72 -28.25
CA GLN A 48 -13.21 -20.39 -27.64
C GLN A 48 -13.20 -21.89 -28.04
N PRO A 49 -12.04 -22.47 -28.40
CA PRO A 49 -11.97 -23.83 -28.93
C PRO A 49 -12.52 -24.88 -27.95
N TYR A 50 -12.33 -24.67 -26.64
CA TYR A 50 -12.87 -25.56 -25.61
C TYR A 50 -14.41 -25.56 -25.55
N ALA A 51 -15.05 -24.51 -26.06
CA ALA A 51 -16.51 -24.37 -26.08
C ALA A 51 -17.16 -25.14 -27.25
N LEU A 52 -16.38 -25.61 -28.23
CA LEU A 52 -16.87 -26.48 -29.29
C LEU A 52 -17.10 -27.89 -28.74
N ARG A 53 -18.31 -28.43 -28.93
CA ARG A 53 -18.56 -29.87 -28.77
C ARG A 53 -18.44 -30.53 -30.14
N ILE A 54 -17.69 -31.62 -30.22
CA ILE A 54 -17.50 -32.36 -31.47
C ILE A 54 -17.73 -33.84 -31.24
N TRP A 55 -18.41 -34.49 -32.18
CA TRP A 55 -18.69 -35.92 -32.17
C TRP A 55 -18.09 -36.58 -33.40
N LYS A 56 -17.53 -37.77 -33.22
CA LYS A 56 -17.16 -38.65 -34.32
C LYS A 56 -18.40 -39.37 -34.82
N VAL A 57 -18.62 -39.37 -36.13
CA VAL A 57 -19.73 -40.05 -36.80
C VAL A 57 -19.24 -40.77 -38.05
N ASN A 58 -20.10 -41.57 -38.65
CA ASN A 58 -19.88 -42.21 -39.94
C ASN A 58 -21.17 -42.12 -40.77
N ILE A 59 -21.28 -41.11 -41.62
CA ILE A 59 -22.49 -40.82 -42.42
C ILE A 59 -22.11 -40.66 -43.88
N SER A 60 -22.51 -41.61 -44.75
CA SER A 60 -22.29 -41.56 -46.19
C SER A 60 -23.00 -40.35 -46.80
N THR A 61 -22.33 -39.62 -47.72
CA THR A 61 -22.93 -38.49 -48.45
C THR A 61 -23.48 -38.85 -49.84
N ARG A 62 -23.18 -40.05 -50.34
CA ARG A 62 -23.69 -40.55 -51.64
C ARG A 62 -24.99 -41.31 -51.52
N GLU A 63 -25.20 -42.03 -50.43
CA GLU A 63 -26.40 -42.84 -50.22
C GLU A 63 -27.44 -42.04 -49.45
N ASP A 64 -28.68 -42.05 -49.92
CA ASP A 64 -29.80 -41.47 -49.18
C ASP A 64 -30.04 -42.31 -47.91
N ASN A 65 -29.74 -41.73 -46.75
CA ASN A 65 -29.84 -42.40 -45.47
C ASN A 65 -30.56 -41.52 -44.44
N ASP A 66 -31.21 -42.15 -43.46
CA ASP A 66 -32.05 -41.46 -42.49
C ASP A 66 -31.27 -40.42 -41.67
N LYS A 67 -29.98 -40.64 -41.43
CA LYS A 67 -29.10 -39.68 -40.73
C LYS A 67 -28.87 -38.42 -41.55
N LEU A 68 -28.74 -38.55 -42.87
CA LEU A 68 -28.65 -37.40 -43.79
C LEU A 68 -29.97 -36.64 -43.88
N LYS A 69 -31.11 -37.34 -43.87
CA LYS A 69 -32.43 -36.70 -43.79
C LYS A 69 -32.60 -35.93 -42.49
N ILE A 70 -32.16 -36.49 -41.36
CA ILE A 70 -32.15 -35.79 -40.06
C ILE A 70 -31.31 -34.52 -40.12
N LEU A 71 -30.11 -34.58 -40.72
CA LEU A 71 -29.24 -33.40 -40.88
C LEU A 71 -29.77 -32.36 -41.88
N ARG A 72 -30.60 -32.73 -42.85
CA ARG A 72 -31.17 -31.81 -43.84
C ARG A 72 -32.50 -31.21 -43.42
N ASP A 73 -33.37 -32.02 -42.81
CA ASP A 73 -34.79 -31.72 -42.69
C ASP A 73 -35.20 -31.28 -41.28
N ARG A 74 -34.36 -31.50 -40.24
CA ARG A 74 -34.67 -31.11 -38.86
C ARG A 74 -33.89 -29.89 -38.39
N PRO A 75 -34.49 -29.03 -37.53
CA PRO A 75 -33.79 -27.94 -36.87
C PRO A 75 -32.59 -28.47 -36.08
N HIS A 76 -31.39 -27.98 -36.39
CA HIS A 76 -30.12 -28.50 -35.86
C HIS A 76 -30.01 -28.42 -34.32
N GLU A 77 -30.76 -27.50 -33.68
CA GLU A 77 -30.82 -27.35 -32.22
C GLU A 77 -31.53 -28.51 -31.53
N LYS A 78 -32.39 -29.24 -32.27
CA LYS A 78 -33.21 -30.35 -31.75
C LYS A 78 -32.64 -31.73 -32.09
N ILE A 79 -31.52 -31.80 -32.82
CA ILE A 79 -30.87 -33.06 -33.19
C ILE A 79 -30.07 -33.56 -31.98
N ASP A 80 -30.31 -34.78 -31.53
CA ASP A 80 -29.43 -35.46 -30.59
C ASP A 80 -28.37 -36.24 -31.38
N VAL A 81 -27.12 -35.78 -31.33
CA VAL A 81 -26.04 -36.34 -32.14
C VAL A 81 -25.70 -37.77 -31.72
N GLU A 82 -25.80 -38.08 -30.42
CA GLU A 82 -25.43 -39.40 -29.91
C GLU A 82 -26.53 -40.42 -30.21
N GLN A 83 -27.78 -40.06 -29.92
CA GLN A 83 -28.92 -40.97 -30.09
C GLN A 83 -29.38 -41.11 -31.54
N GLU A 84 -29.41 -40.02 -32.30
CA GLU A 84 -30.05 -39.99 -33.62
C GLU A 84 -29.05 -40.17 -34.76
N LEU A 85 -27.79 -39.75 -34.55
CA LEU A 85 -26.74 -39.86 -35.58
C LEU A 85 -25.68 -40.92 -35.23
N GLY A 86 -25.75 -41.51 -34.03
CA GLY A 86 -24.80 -42.51 -33.54
C GLY A 86 -23.42 -41.91 -33.30
N GLY A 87 -23.36 -40.65 -32.89
CA GLY A 87 -22.11 -39.93 -32.65
C GLY A 87 -21.45 -40.32 -31.32
N GLU A 88 -20.13 -40.37 -31.32
CA GLU A 88 -19.31 -40.54 -30.11
C GLU A 88 -18.64 -39.20 -29.77
N GLU A 89 -18.95 -38.62 -28.60
CA GLU A 89 -18.35 -37.33 -28.22
C GLU A 89 -16.84 -37.47 -27.98
N LEU A 90 -16.05 -36.61 -28.62
CA LEU A 90 -14.60 -36.62 -28.49
C LEU A 90 -14.13 -35.66 -27.38
N LEU A 91 -13.47 -36.21 -26.36
CA LEU A 91 -12.90 -35.42 -25.26
C LEU A 91 -11.57 -34.74 -25.65
N PRO A 92 -11.25 -33.53 -25.13
CA PRO A 92 -10.12 -32.71 -25.58
C PRO A 92 -8.74 -33.38 -25.52
N LEU A 93 -8.51 -34.27 -24.55
CA LEU A 93 -7.23 -34.94 -24.33
C LEU A 93 -7.04 -36.21 -25.16
N TRP A 94 -8.05 -36.63 -25.93
CA TRP A 94 -7.96 -37.85 -26.73
C TRP A 94 -7.01 -37.67 -27.92
N ASN A 95 -6.30 -38.75 -28.26
CA ASN A 95 -5.32 -38.76 -29.34
C ASN A 95 -5.99 -38.98 -30.69
N ILE A 96 -5.72 -38.11 -31.67
CA ILE A 96 -6.35 -38.14 -32.99
C ILE A 96 -6.08 -39.43 -33.76
N THR A 97 -4.88 -40.01 -33.64
CA THR A 97 -4.55 -41.26 -34.36
C THR A 97 -5.32 -42.47 -33.83
N LYS A 98 -5.79 -42.40 -32.58
CA LYS A 98 -6.70 -43.39 -32.00
C LYS A 98 -8.16 -43.14 -32.39
N CYS A 99 -8.56 -41.87 -32.50
CA CYS A 99 -9.92 -41.51 -32.89
C CYS A 99 -10.19 -41.77 -34.38
N PHE A 100 -9.20 -41.53 -35.25
CA PHE A 100 -9.30 -41.62 -36.71
C PHE A 100 -8.15 -42.46 -37.32
N PRO A 101 -8.41 -43.72 -37.70
CA PRO A 101 -7.40 -44.58 -38.34
C PRO A 101 -7.03 -44.07 -39.74
N ASN A 102 -5.92 -44.56 -40.31
CA ASN A 102 -5.35 -44.05 -41.58
C ASN A 102 -6.27 -44.19 -42.81
N GLU A 103 -7.20 -45.12 -42.78
CA GLU A 103 -8.20 -45.31 -43.84
C GLU A 103 -9.57 -44.99 -43.25
N LEU A 104 -10.19 -43.94 -43.78
CA LEU A 104 -11.56 -43.56 -43.47
C LEU A 104 -12.41 -43.67 -44.75
N PRO A 105 -13.71 -43.99 -44.63
CA PRO A 105 -14.60 -44.01 -45.78
C PRO A 105 -14.62 -42.67 -46.50
N GLU A 106 -14.29 -42.66 -47.79
CA GLU A 106 -14.36 -41.46 -48.61
C GLU A 106 -15.81 -40.97 -48.73
N GLU A 107 -16.00 -39.66 -48.89
CA GLU A 107 -17.33 -39.04 -49.08
C GLU A 107 -18.30 -39.26 -47.90
N HIS A 108 -17.76 -39.29 -46.68
CA HIS A 108 -18.53 -39.35 -45.45
C HIS A 108 -18.37 -38.08 -44.60
N ILE A 109 -19.39 -37.77 -43.82
CA ILE A 109 -19.25 -36.90 -42.66
C ILE A 109 -18.65 -37.74 -41.55
N HIS A 110 -17.50 -37.29 -41.05
CA HIS A 110 -16.69 -37.93 -40.02
C HIS A 110 -16.82 -37.24 -38.67
N ILE A 111 -17.12 -35.93 -38.69
CA ILE A 111 -17.24 -35.11 -37.49
C ILE A 111 -18.49 -34.23 -37.59
N ILE A 112 -19.23 -34.18 -36.48
CA ILE A 112 -20.26 -33.17 -36.26
C ILE A 112 -19.76 -32.17 -35.22
N VAL A 113 -19.86 -30.88 -35.55
CA VAL A 113 -19.43 -29.77 -34.69
C VAL A 113 -20.66 -28.99 -34.23
N ARG A 114 -20.77 -28.74 -32.94
CA ARG A 114 -21.79 -27.86 -32.36
C ARG A 114 -21.12 -26.73 -31.60
N THR A 115 -21.49 -25.50 -31.93
CA THR A 115 -21.16 -24.33 -31.12
C THR A 115 -22.13 -24.20 -29.95
N PRO A 116 -21.74 -23.53 -28.86
CA PRO A 116 -22.70 -23.03 -27.89
C PRO A 116 -23.66 -22.08 -28.63
N ILE A 117 -24.96 -22.35 -28.54
CA ILE A 117 -26.00 -21.60 -29.26
C ILE A 117 -25.81 -20.10 -28.98
N THR A 118 -25.58 -19.32 -30.04
CA THR A 118 -25.73 -17.86 -30.02
C THR A 118 -27.16 -17.61 -30.46
N THR A 119 -28.05 -17.27 -29.53
CA THR A 119 -29.44 -16.92 -29.87
C THR A 119 -29.46 -15.57 -30.58
N ALA A 120 -29.35 -15.60 -31.91
CA ALA A 120 -29.95 -14.56 -32.73
C ALA A 120 -31.48 -14.67 -32.57
N VAL A 121 -32.13 -13.59 -32.14
CA VAL A 121 -33.58 -13.48 -31.94
C VAL A 121 -34.29 -13.58 -33.29
N PRO A 122 -35.19 -14.57 -33.53
CA PRO A 122 -36.14 -14.50 -34.62
C PRO A 122 -37.48 -13.98 -34.07
N HIS A 123 -38.09 -13.04 -34.80
CA HIS A 123 -39.49 -12.66 -34.63
C HIS A 123 -40.39 -13.91 -34.56
N ILE A 124 -41.03 -14.16 -33.42
CA ILE A 124 -42.14 -15.12 -33.30
C ILE A 124 -43.45 -14.35 -33.39
N SER A 125 -44.14 -14.49 -34.51
CA SER A 125 -45.60 -14.34 -34.58
C SER A 125 -46.24 -15.63 -34.07
N SER A 126 -46.98 -15.54 -32.95
CA SER A 126 -48.18 -16.33 -32.53
C SER A 126 -48.18 -17.84 -32.84
N ARG A 127 -48.33 -18.82 -31.93
CA ARG A 127 -48.94 -19.06 -30.59
C ARG A 127 -48.40 -20.48 -30.25
N SER A 128 -48.24 -21.02 -29.05
CA SER A 128 -48.73 -20.76 -27.70
C SER A 128 -48.02 -21.76 -26.76
N ASN A 129 -47.71 -21.32 -25.55
CA ASN A 129 -47.52 -22.12 -24.32
C ASN A 129 -46.16 -22.79 -24.06
N ILE A 130 -45.07 -22.01 -24.01
CA ILE A 130 -44.16 -21.95 -22.85
C ILE A 130 -43.72 -20.48 -22.77
N THR A 131 -44.10 -19.78 -21.72
CA THR A 131 -43.82 -18.35 -21.53
C THR A 131 -42.33 -18.11 -21.35
N ASP A 132 -41.74 -17.28 -22.22
CA ASP A 132 -40.55 -16.49 -21.90
C ASP A 132 -40.82 -15.72 -20.61
N PHE A 133 -40.08 -16.02 -19.54
CA PHE A 133 -40.08 -15.17 -18.35
C PHE A 133 -39.25 -13.93 -18.66
N GLN A 134 -39.85 -12.92 -19.29
CA GLN A 134 -39.26 -11.59 -19.39
C GLN A 134 -39.32 -10.96 -17.99
N VAL A 135 -38.17 -10.83 -17.34
CA VAL A 135 -38.07 -10.28 -15.98
C VAL A 135 -38.41 -8.80 -16.01
N ASN A 136 -39.36 -8.39 -15.18
CA ASN A 136 -39.64 -6.98 -14.98
C ASN A 136 -38.67 -6.43 -13.92
N LEU A 137 -37.58 -5.81 -14.36
CA LEU A 137 -36.60 -5.18 -13.46
C LEU A 137 -37.08 -3.88 -12.81
N GLU A 138 -38.31 -3.45 -13.10
CA GLU A 138 -38.97 -2.33 -12.43
C GLU A 138 -39.82 -2.78 -11.23
N ASP A 139 -39.95 -4.09 -11.01
CA ASP A 139 -40.75 -4.68 -9.92
C ASP A 139 -39.87 -5.55 -8.99
N PRO A 140 -39.73 -5.17 -7.70
CA PRO A 140 -38.98 -5.95 -6.72
C PRO A 140 -39.42 -7.42 -6.64
N HIS A 141 -40.73 -7.70 -6.73
CA HIS A 141 -41.25 -9.06 -6.65
C HIS A 141 -40.84 -9.90 -7.85
N SER A 142 -40.96 -9.36 -9.07
CA SER A 142 -40.48 -9.99 -10.31
C SER A 142 -38.99 -10.32 -10.24
N ILE A 143 -38.16 -9.39 -9.74
CA ILE A 143 -36.73 -9.64 -9.51
C ILE A 143 -36.53 -10.82 -8.55
N LEU A 144 -37.24 -10.86 -7.43
CA LEU A 144 -37.10 -11.93 -6.43
C LEU A 144 -37.49 -13.31 -6.96
N VAL A 145 -38.53 -13.39 -7.79
CA VAL A 145 -38.94 -14.66 -8.42
C VAL A 145 -37.89 -15.12 -9.42
N TRP A 146 -37.40 -14.20 -10.26
CA TRP A 146 -36.41 -14.54 -11.27
C TRP A 146 -35.06 -14.94 -10.67
N ILE A 147 -34.59 -14.19 -9.66
CA ILE A 147 -33.22 -14.33 -9.16
C ILE A 147 -33.00 -15.62 -8.37
N GLN A 148 -34.08 -16.29 -7.93
CA GLN A 148 -34.04 -17.58 -7.21
C GLN A 148 -33.22 -18.64 -7.92
N ASN A 149 -33.21 -18.63 -9.26
CA ASN A 149 -32.46 -19.61 -10.07
C ASN A 149 -30.94 -19.43 -9.99
N TYR A 150 -30.46 -18.30 -9.48
CA TYR A 150 -29.04 -17.95 -9.43
C TYR A 150 -28.44 -17.97 -8.02
N ILE A 151 -29.28 -18.18 -6.99
CA ILE A 151 -28.86 -18.16 -5.60
C ILE A 151 -27.96 -19.37 -5.32
N PRO A 152 -26.71 -19.17 -4.84
CA PRO A 152 -25.83 -20.28 -4.53
C PRO A 152 -26.29 -21.06 -3.29
N THR A 153 -25.96 -22.35 -3.26
CA THR A 153 -26.10 -23.20 -2.07
C THR A 153 -25.03 -22.83 -1.05
N GLY A 154 -25.33 -21.84 -0.21
CA GLY A 154 -24.44 -21.35 0.84
C GLY A 154 -24.02 -19.91 0.59
N ALA A 155 -24.37 -19.02 1.52
CA ALA A 155 -23.99 -17.61 1.43
C ALA A 155 -22.52 -17.44 1.82
N LYS A 156 -21.71 -16.87 0.92
CA LYS A 156 -20.36 -16.39 1.24
C LYS A 156 -20.33 -14.88 1.05
N PRO A 157 -19.74 -14.11 1.98
CA PRO A 157 -19.59 -12.67 1.78
C PRO A 157 -18.65 -12.40 0.61
N ALA A 158 -18.95 -11.36 -0.17
CA ALA A 158 -18.03 -10.88 -1.20
C ALA A 158 -16.76 -10.32 -0.57
N LEU A 159 -15.62 -10.88 -0.97
CA LEU A 159 -14.30 -10.48 -0.49
C LEU A 159 -13.73 -9.40 -1.41
N LEU A 160 -13.24 -8.31 -0.83
CA LEU A 160 -12.47 -7.29 -1.54
C LEU A 160 -10.97 -7.56 -1.45
N VAL A 161 -10.53 -8.32 -0.44
CA VAL A 161 -9.12 -8.65 -0.21
C VAL A 161 -8.97 -10.14 0.01
N GLU A 162 -8.24 -10.78 -0.90
CA GLU A 162 -7.88 -12.22 -0.87
C GLU A 162 -6.36 -12.43 -0.80
N SER A 163 -5.57 -11.36 -0.87
CA SER A 163 -4.11 -11.42 -0.76
C SER A 163 -3.67 -11.73 0.68
N PHE A 164 -2.37 -11.93 0.90
CA PHE A 164 -1.82 -12.28 2.22
C PHE A 164 -2.28 -11.34 3.35
N GLY A 165 -2.45 -10.05 3.04
CA GLY A 165 -2.95 -9.03 3.97
C GLY A 165 -4.40 -9.21 4.43
N ALA A 166 -5.17 -10.15 3.86
CA ALA A 166 -6.49 -10.54 4.37
C ALA A 166 -6.41 -11.22 5.75
N GLN A 167 -5.24 -11.72 6.13
CA GLN A 167 -5.00 -12.37 7.43
C GLN A 167 -4.62 -11.37 8.52
N PHE A 168 -4.32 -10.11 8.17
CA PHE A 168 -3.86 -9.12 9.14
C PHE A 168 -4.99 -8.77 10.12
N THR A 169 -4.65 -8.64 11.40
CA THR A 169 -5.52 -7.98 12.37
C THR A 169 -5.70 -6.51 11.99
N LEU A 170 -6.93 -6.00 12.11
CA LEU A 170 -7.23 -4.60 11.81
C LEU A 170 -6.75 -3.71 12.97
N CYS A 171 -5.67 -2.95 12.76
CA CYS A 171 -5.07 -2.09 13.79
C CYS A 171 -5.00 -0.61 13.35
N GLY A 172 -4.99 0.32 14.31
CA GLY A 172 -4.75 1.74 14.06
C GLY A 172 -5.84 2.39 13.20
N ARG A 173 -7.10 2.03 13.45
CA ARG A 173 -8.29 2.50 12.71
C ARG A 173 -9.34 3.15 13.60
N GLU A 174 -9.05 3.35 14.88
CA GLU A 174 -9.99 3.83 15.90
C GLU A 174 -10.53 5.22 15.54
N ASN A 175 -9.67 6.13 15.10
CA ASN A 175 -10.10 7.46 14.64
C ASN A 175 -11.02 7.36 13.41
N THR A 176 -10.67 6.54 12.42
CA THR A 176 -11.49 6.30 11.23
C THR A 176 -12.86 5.71 11.59
N ILE A 177 -12.88 4.75 12.51
CA ILE A 177 -14.09 4.10 13.02
C ILE A 177 -14.98 5.10 13.75
N ASN A 178 -14.39 5.93 14.63
CA ASN A 178 -15.13 6.94 15.36
C ASN A 178 -15.70 8.01 14.42
N ILE A 179 -14.95 8.46 13.41
CA ILE A 179 -15.47 9.40 12.42
C ILE A 179 -16.64 8.78 11.63
N LEU A 180 -16.53 7.52 11.22
CA LEU A 180 -17.64 6.83 10.53
C LEU A 180 -18.88 6.71 11.43
N TRP A 181 -18.70 6.39 12.71
CA TRP A 181 -19.78 6.12 13.65
C TRP A 181 -20.43 7.39 14.18
N ASP A 182 -19.63 8.33 14.69
CA ASP A 182 -20.05 9.52 15.42
C ASP A 182 -20.04 10.80 14.55
N GLY A 183 -19.32 10.78 13.43
CA GLY A 183 -19.04 11.98 12.61
C GLY A 183 -17.71 12.64 12.98
N ASP A 184 -17.39 13.75 12.32
CA ASP A 184 -16.21 14.56 12.62
C ASP A 184 -16.57 15.88 13.34
N VAL A 185 -15.57 16.73 13.55
CA VAL A 185 -15.74 18.03 14.24
C VAL A 185 -16.65 18.99 13.47
N VAL A 186 -16.72 18.86 12.15
CA VAL A 186 -17.53 19.71 11.26
C VAL A 186 -18.94 19.15 11.11
N ASN A 187 -19.10 17.83 11.13
CA ASN A 187 -20.37 17.15 10.98
C ASN A 187 -20.49 15.94 11.91
N SER A 188 -21.34 16.09 12.92
CA SER A 188 -21.69 15.04 13.88
C SER A 188 -22.65 13.98 13.34
N TYR A 189 -23.01 13.97 12.05
CA TYR A 189 -23.92 13.00 11.45
C TYR A 189 -23.17 11.80 10.87
N GLY A 190 -22.40 11.11 11.73
CA GLY A 190 -21.98 9.73 11.46
C GLY A 190 -23.17 8.76 11.43
N ILE A 191 -22.90 7.46 11.28
CA ILE A 191 -23.93 6.40 11.24
C ILE A 191 -24.92 6.53 12.40
N LEU A 192 -24.42 6.79 13.62
CA LEU A 192 -25.23 6.86 14.83
C LEU A 192 -26.30 7.96 14.77
N ASN A 193 -25.88 9.20 14.50
CA ASN A 193 -26.80 10.34 14.51
C ASN A 193 -27.69 10.38 13.26
N ARG A 194 -27.22 9.85 12.12
CA ARG A 194 -28.08 9.58 10.95
C ARG A 194 -29.18 8.58 11.28
N PHE A 195 -28.85 7.48 11.97
CA PHE A 195 -29.82 6.47 12.37
C PHE A 195 -30.85 7.02 13.37
N LYS A 196 -30.41 7.81 14.36
CA LYS A 196 -31.32 8.49 15.29
C LYS A 196 -32.27 9.45 14.57
N ASN A 197 -31.77 10.21 13.60
CA ASN A 197 -32.61 11.08 12.76
C ASN A 197 -33.63 10.26 11.95
N TYR A 198 -33.19 9.14 11.35
CA TYR A 198 -34.06 8.22 10.61
C TYR A 198 -35.18 7.63 11.48
N CYS A 199 -34.89 7.28 12.73
CA CYS A 199 -35.89 6.73 13.66
C CYS A 199 -36.80 7.79 14.31
N SER A 200 -36.53 9.08 14.11
CA SER A 200 -37.31 10.15 14.75
C SER A 200 -38.72 10.27 14.17
N ALA A 201 -39.65 10.91 14.91
CA ALA A 201 -41.02 11.13 14.45
C ALA A 201 -41.11 12.06 13.22
N SER A 202 -40.08 12.86 12.95
CA SER A 202 -40.00 13.75 11.80
C SER A 202 -38.57 13.79 11.25
N PRO A 203 -38.16 12.73 10.51
CA PRO A 203 -36.81 12.61 9.98
C PRO A 203 -36.46 13.79 9.07
N LYS A 204 -35.32 14.43 9.34
CA LYS A 204 -34.82 15.50 8.48
C LYS A 204 -34.29 14.88 7.19
N LYS A 205 -34.83 15.30 6.04
CA LYS A 205 -34.43 14.85 4.70
C LYS A 205 -33.39 15.75 4.02
N ASP A 206 -33.02 16.85 4.67
CA ASP A 206 -32.02 17.79 4.14
C ASP A 206 -30.63 17.13 4.06
N ARG A 207 -29.93 17.35 2.93
CA ARG A 207 -28.67 16.68 2.58
C ARG A 207 -27.55 16.92 3.60
N ASN A 208 -27.59 18.02 4.36
CA ASN A 208 -26.59 18.33 5.38
C ASN A 208 -26.62 17.34 6.56
N PHE A 209 -27.75 16.69 6.80
CA PHE A 209 -27.91 15.66 7.83
C PHE A 209 -27.52 14.25 7.34
N HIS A 210 -27.13 14.12 6.07
CA HIS A 210 -26.79 12.86 5.42
C HIS A 210 -25.46 12.97 4.67
N PRO A 211 -24.35 13.18 5.40
CA PRO A 211 -23.04 13.19 4.76
C PRO A 211 -22.73 11.83 4.12
N ILE A 212 -21.91 11.85 3.08
CA ILE A 212 -21.46 10.65 2.37
C ILE A 212 -20.03 10.32 2.85
N PRO A 213 -19.83 9.23 3.60
CA PRO A 213 -18.51 8.76 3.98
C PRO A 213 -17.68 8.34 2.77
N PHE A 214 -16.40 8.74 2.74
CA PHE A 214 -15.48 8.30 1.69
C PHE A 214 -14.04 8.10 2.16
N LEU A 215 -13.38 7.10 1.58
CA LEU A 215 -11.97 6.73 1.77
C LEU A 215 -11.17 7.15 0.53
N GLY A 216 -10.75 8.42 0.47
CA GLY A 216 -9.86 8.95 -0.57
C GLY A 216 -8.40 8.86 -0.11
N CYS A 217 -7.70 7.78 -0.46
CA CYS A 217 -6.31 7.56 -0.04
C CYS A 217 -5.51 6.87 -1.14
N GLY A 218 -4.19 7.06 -1.15
CA GLY A 218 -3.28 6.41 -2.10
C GLY A 218 -3.40 4.88 -2.14
N PRO A 219 -2.90 4.23 -3.20
CA PRO A 219 -2.83 2.78 -3.28
C PRO A 219 -2.07 2.19 -2.08
N GLY A 220 -2.53 1.03 -1.60
CA GLY A 220 -1.82 0.28 -0.57
C GLY A 220 -2.05 0.70 0.90
N THR A 221 -2.94 1.66 1.18
CA THR A 221 -3.26 2.12 2.56
C THR A 221 -4.26 1.25 3.33
N GLY A 222 -4.89 0.27 2.67
CA GLY A 222 -5.85 -0.64 3.31
C GLY A 222 -7.34 -0.29 3.15
N LYS A 223 -7.71 0.53 2.15
CA LYS A 223 -9.12 0.91 1.86
C LYS A 223 -10.06 -0.29 1.74
N SER A 224 -9.77 -1.20 0.81
CA SER A 224 -10.57 -2.40 0.55
C SER A 224 -10.68 -3.30 1.77
N ARG A 225 -9.60 -3.40 2.57
CA ARG A 225 -9.62 -4.16 3.83
C ARG A 225 -10.52 -3.48 4.86
N PHE A 226 -10.44 -2.16 5.02
CA PHE A 226 -11.32 -1.43 5.93
C PHE A 226 -12.79 -1.62 5.53
N LEU A 227 -13.14 -1.51 4.25
CA LEU A 227 -14.50 -1.78 3.76
C LEU A 227 -14.98 -3.20 4.11
N GLN A 228 -14.11 -4.20 3.95
CA GLN A 228 -14.40 -5.59 4.30
C GLN A 228 -14.72 -5.77 5.80
N GLU A 229 -14.10 -4.99 6.68
CA GLU A 229 -14.28 -5.07 8.14
C GLU A 229 -15.47 -4.25 8.70
N ILE A 230 -16.12 -3.42 7.88
CA ILE A 230 -17.22 -2.54 8.35
C ILE A 230 -18.32 -3.33 9.06
N HIS A 231 -18.63 -4.53 8.58
CA HIS A 231 -19.65 -5.37 9.19
C HIS A 231 -19.33 -5.73 10.65
N ASN A 232 -18.08 -6.06 10.95
CA ASN A 232 -17.62 -6.34 12.31
C ASN A 232 -17.66 -5.07 13.17
N ILE A 233 -17.16 -3.96 12.63
CA ILE A 233 -17.11 -2.66 13.31
C ILE A 233 -18.50 -2.18 13.73
N VAL A 234 -19.46 -2.16 12.79
CA VAL A 234 -20.81 -1.66 13.03
C VAL A 234 -21.57 -2.59 13.99
N ARG A 235 -21.44 -3.91 13.84
CA ARG A 235 -22.05 -4.87 14.75
C ARG A 235 -21.53 -4.74 16.17
N GLU A 236 -20.22 -4.54 16.34
CA GLU A 236 -19.63 -4.34 17.65
C GLU A 236 -20.15 -3.05 18.31
N LYS A 237 -20.14 -1.93 17.58
CA LYS A 237 -20.70 -0.66 18.08
C LYS A 237 -22.18 -0.77 18.42
N ALA A 238 -22.97 -1.49 17.61
CA ALA A 238 -24.38 -1.74 17.87
C ALA A 238 -24.58 -2.60 19.13
N ARG A 239 -23.79 -3.66 19.31
CA ARG A 239 -23.82 -4.55 20.49
C ARG A 239 -23.55 -3.78 21.79
N LEU A 240 -22.61 -2.83 21.75
CA LEU A 240 -22.20 -2.00 22.88
C LEU A 240 -23.16 -0.84 23.17
N SER A 241 -24.13 -0.56 22.30
CA SER A 241 -25.14 0.48 22.52
C SER A 241 -26.12 0.09 23.63
N ASP A 242 -26.78 1.05 24.28
CA ASP A 242 -27.92 0.77 25.16
C ASP A 242 -29.27 0.86 24.44
N ASP A 243 -29.27 1.42 23.23
CA ASP A 243 -30.47 1.63 22.41
C ASP A 243 -30.90 0.32 21.70
N VAL A 244 -32.17 -0.07 21.93
CA VAL A 244 -32.76 -1.31 21.41
C VAL A 244 -32.92 -1.28 19.89
N ASP A 245 -33.25 -0.12 19.31
CA ASP A 245 -33.39 0.03 17.86
C ASP A 245 -32.01 -0.09 17.20
N ILE A 246 -30.96 0.45 17.82
CA ILE A 246 -29.59 0.30 17.32
C ILE A 246 -29.18 -1.17 17.35
N LYS A 247 -29.39 -1.88 18.46
CA LYS A 247 -29.06 -3.32 18.56
C LYS A 247 -29.78 -4.15 17.51
N SER A 248 -31.09 -3.94 17.38
CA SER A 248 -31.93 -4.77 16.51
C SER A 248 -31.79 -4.46 15.03
N VAL A 249 -31.61 -3.18 14.64
CA VAL A 249 -31.55 -2.78 13.23
C VAL A 249 -30.10 -2.71 12.72
N LEU A 250 -29.18 -2.07 13.45
CA LEU A 250 -27.78 -1.96 13.02
C LEU A 250 -26.98 -3.24 13.32
N GLY A 251 -27.33 -4.00 14.36
CA GLY A 251 -26.73 -5.30 14.65
C GLY A 251 -27.03 -6.36 13.58
N GLU A 252 -28.25 -6.32 13.01
CA GLU A 252 -28.71 -7.23 11.97
C GLU A 252 -28.66 -6.61 10.55
N ALA A 253 -27.89 -5.52 10.39
CA ALA A 253 -27.77 -4.83 9.11
C ALA A 253 -27.23 -5.74 8.00
N VAL A 254 -27.67 -5.46 6.77
CA VAL A 254 -27.12 -6.07 5.56
C VAL A 254 -25.87 -5.29 5.16
N PHE A 255 -24.73 -5.99 5.12
CA PHE A 255 -23.46 -5.43 4.67
C PHE A 255 -23.09 -5.99 3.31
N LEU A 256 -22.80 -5.10 2.37
CA LEU A 256 -22.44 -5.45 1.00
C LEU A 256 -21.19 -4.68 0.58
N ASN A 257 -20.28 -5.38 -0.07
CA ASN A 257 -19.14 -4.77 -0.74
C ASN A 257 -19.27 -4.97 -2.23
N VAL A 258 -19.27 -3.88 -2.97
CA VAL A 258 -19.24 -3.85 -4.42
C VAL A 258 -17.96 -3.16 -4.87
N THR A 259 -17.50 -3.48 -6.06
CA THR A 259 -16.29 -2.88 -6.61
C THR A 259 -16.50 -2.47 -8.05
N TYR A 260 -15.82 -1.40 -8.46
CA TYR A 260 -15.63 -1.04 -9.87
C TYR A 260 -14.29 -1.56 -10.41
N GLY A 261 -13.70 -2.49 -9.66
CA GLY A 261 -12.38 -3.06 -9.84
C GLY A 261 -12.34 -4.46 -10.40
N ASN A 262 -11.36 -5.24 -9.95
CA ASN A 262 -11.20 -6.62 -10.39
C ASN A 262 -12.50 -7.42 -10.17
N GLY A 263 -12.85 -8.27 -11.15
CA GLY A 263 -14.09 -9.06 -11.14
C GLY A 263 -15.33 -8.32 -11.64
N SER A 264 -15.37 -6.99 -11.59
CA SER A 264 -16.50 -6.17 -12.07
C SER A 264 -16.04 -4.79 -12.58
N ALA A 265 -14.95 -4.79 -13.36
CA ALA A 265 -14.31 -3.57 -13.83
C ALA A 265 -15.26 -2.73 -14.70
N VAL A 266 -15.13 -1.40 -14.60
CA VAL A 266 -15.88 -0.43 -15.42
C VAL A 266 -15.69 -0.73 -16.90
N LYS A 267 -16.77 -0.66 -17.67
CA LYS A 267 -16.79 -0.77 -19.14
C LYS A 267 -17.74 0.27 -19.73
N ASP A 268 -17.70 0.45 -21.05
CA ASP A 268 -18.68 1.26 -21.81
C ASP A 268 -20.12 0.89 -21.46
N PHE A 269 -20.37 -0.39 -21.18
CA PHE A 269 -21.65 -0.89 -20.69
C PHE A 269 -22.17 -0.08 -19.48
N ASP A 270 -21.32 0.19 -18.48
CA ASP A 270 -21.70 0.94 -17.27
C ASP A 270 -22.07 2.39 -17.59
N VAL A 271 -21.39 2.99 -18.57
CA VAL A 271 -21.70 4.34 -19.07
C VAL A 271 -23.04 4.35 -19.79
N ASN A 272 -23.30 3.35 -20.63
CA ASN A 272 -24.50 3.23 -21.46
C ASN A 272 -25.77 3.00 -20.64
N ILE A 273 -25.71 2.13 -19.61
CA ILE A 273 -26.86 1.86 -18.75
C ILE A 273 -27.11 2.96 -17.72
N GLY A 274 -26.12 3.80 -17.47
CA GLY A 274 -26.15 4.83 -16.45
C GLY A 274 -25.68 4.36 -15.08
N ALA A 275 -25.27 5.33 -14.27
CA ALA A 275 -24.55 5.09 -13.02
C ALA A 275 -25.38 4.35 -11.97
N GLU A 276 -26.66 4.68 -11.88
CA GLU A 276 -27.57 4.09 -10.91
C GLU A 276 -27.80 2.60 -11.18
N ALA A 277 -28.17 2.26 -12.42
CA ALA A 277 -28.31 0.88 -12.87
C ALA A 277 -27.01 0.08 -12.70
N SER A 278 -25.86 0.71 -13.01
CA SER A 278 -24.54 0.11 -12.84
C SER A 278 -24.23 -0.29 -11.40
N LEU A 279 -24.58 0.56 -10.41
CA LEU A 279 -24.45 0.21 -8.99
C LEU A 279 -25.51 -0.82 -8.56
N ALA A 280 -26.76 -0.64 -9.00
CA ALA A 280 -27.87 -1.52 -8.67
C ALA A 280 -27.60 -2.97 -9.11
N LEU A 281 -27.04 -3.17 -10.31
CA LEU A 281 -26.61 -4.49 -10.80
C LEU A 281 -25.54 -5.13 -9.91
N ARG A 282 -24.56 -4.35 -9.45
CA ARG A 282 -23.51 -4.86 -8.55
C ARG A 282 -24.08 -5.25 -7.20
N ILE A 283 -24.98 -4.44 -6.63
CA ILE A 283 -25.66 -4.75 -5.37
C ILE A 283 -26.50 -6.03 -5.52
N LEU A 284 -27.28 -6.12 -6.61
CA LEU A 284 -28.13 -7.27 -6.91
C LEU A 284 -27.30 -8.55 -7.06
N TYR A 285 -26.21 -8.49 -7.84
CA TYR A 285 -25.28 -9.60 -7.99
C TYR A 285 -24.63 -9.99 -6.66
N THR A 286 -24.06 -9.04 -5.92
CA THR A 286 -23.35 -9.28 -4.66
C THR A 286 -24.28 -9.90 -3.61
N TYR A 287 -25.53 -9.45 -3.51
CA TYR A 287 -26.45 -9.93 -2.49
C TYR A 287 -27.04 -11.32 -2.83
N PHE A 288 -27.46 -11.55 -4.08
CA PHE A 288 -28.20 -12.76 -4.44
C PHE A 288 -27.39 -13.82 -5.17
N VAL A 289 -26.37 -13.45 -5.94
CA VAL A 289 -25.73 -14.35 -6.92
C VAL A 289 -24.28 -14.67 -6.55
N TYR A 290 -23.59 -13.77 -5.87
CA TYR A 290 -22.19 -13.95 -5.50
C TYR A 290 -21.97 -15.25 -4.73
N GLY A 291 -20.96 -16.02 -5.12
CA GLY A 291 -20.68 -17.37 -4.62
C GLY A 291 -21.20 -18.48 -5.53
N ASN A 292 -21.98 -18.15 -6.57
CA ASN A 292 -22.35 -19.10 -7.61
C ASN A 292 -21.19 -19.30 -8.61
N GLU A 293 -20.56 -20.47 -8.56
CA GLU A 293 -19.40 -20.83 -9.39
C GLU A 293 -19.70 -20.82 -10.90
N SER A 294 -20.97 -21.00 -11.29
CA SER A 294 -21.40 -20.97 -12.70
C SER A 294 -21.76 -19.58 -13.21
N MET A 295 -21.84 -18.57 -12.32
CA MET A 295 -22.37 -17.25 -12.63
C MET A 295 -21.44 -16.13 -12.17
N SER A 296 -20.50 -15.75 -13.05
CA SER A 296 -19.69 -14.54 -12.85
C SER A 296 -20.51 -13.26 -13.07
N TYR A 297 -20.05 -12.13 -12.53
CA TYR A 297 -20.70 -10.83 -12.74
C TYR A 297 -20.89 -10.50 -14.23
N GLY A 298 -19.87 -10.79 -15.05
CA GLY A 298 -19.96 -10.56 -16.50
C GLY A 298 -21.01 -11.41 -17.20
N LEU A 299 -21.23 -12.66 -16.76
CA LEU A 299 -22.30 -13.51 -17.29
C LEU A 299 -23.67 -13.07 -16.80
N PHE A 300 -23.77 -12.67 -15.53
CA PHE A 300 -24.99 -12.15 -14.92
C PHE A 300 -25.51 -10.89 -15.63
N VAL A 301 -24.63 -9.93 -15.90
CA VAL A 301 -25.03 -8.71 -16.63
C VAL A 301 -25.45 -9.03 -18.07
N ARG A 302 -24.78 -9.99 -18.72
CA ARG A 302 -25.13 -10.44 -20.08
C ARG A 302 -26.48 -11.16 -20.13
N SER A 303 -26.85 -11.93 -19.10
CA SER A 303 -28.14 -12.62 -19.06
C SER A 303 -29.30 -11.64 -18.87
N ILE A 304 -29.06 -10.48 -18.25
CA ILE A 304 -30.05 -9.41 -18.11
C ILE A 304 -30.19 -8.60 -19.42
N GLY A 305 -29.06 -8.28 -20.05
CA GLY A 305 -29.02 -7.44 -21.25
C GLY A 305 -29.08 -5.94 -20.97
N GLU A 306 -28.59 -5.13 -21.91
CA GLU A 306 -28.39 -3.68 -21.72
C GLU A 306 -29.70 -2.90 -21.56
N GLU A 307 -30.68 -3.13 -22.44
CA GLU A 307 -31.96 -2.41 -22.41
C GLU A 307 -32.78 -2.70 -21.15
N SER A 308 -32.76 -3.94 -20.67
CA SER A 308 -33.37 -4.29 -19.39
C SER A 308 -32.62 -3.61 -18.23
N SER A 309 -31.29 -3.67 -18.25
CA SER A 309 -30.45 -3.07 -17.20
C SER A 309 -30.70 -1.57 -17.02
N LYS A 310 -30.93 -0.81 -18.10
CA LYS A 310 -31.26 0.63 -18.06
C LYS A 310 -32.47 0.97 -17.19
N ARG A 311 -33.39 0.01 -17.00
CA ARG A 311 -34.62 0.20 -16.21
C ARG A 311 -34.44 -0.09 -14.73
N LEU A 312 -33.31 -0.70 -14.35
CA LEU A 312 -33.03 -1.03 -12.96
C LEU A 312 -32.63 0.23 -12.18
N SER A 313 -33.33 0.52 -11.08
CA SER A 313 -32.99 1.61 -10.17
C SER A 313 -32.38 1.09 -8.87
N LEU A 314 -31.73 1.98 -8.12
CA LEU A 314 -31.17 1.62 -6.82
C LEU A 314 -32.28 1.34 -5.80
N ASP A 315 -33.36 2.14 -5.81
CA ASP A 315 -34.52 1.93 -4.94
C ASP A 315 -35.12 0.53 -5.13
N ILE A 316 -35.37 0.11 -6.37
CA ILE A 316 -35.96 -1.19 -6.68
C ILE A 316 -35.12 -2.34 -6.11
N VAL A 317 -33.79 -2.29 -6.24
CA VAL A 317 -32.90 -3.33 -5.70
C VAL A 317 -32.89 -3.32 -4.18
N LEU A 318 -32.87 -2.15 -3.54
CA LEU A 318 -32.94 -2.04 -2.08
C LEU A 318 -34.28 -2.58 -1.56
N GLN A 319 -35.40 -2.28 -2.21
CA GLN A 319 -36.72 -2.85 -1.88
C GLN A 319 -36.74 -4.36 -2.06
N ALA A 320 -36.15 -4.91 -3.13
CA ALA A 320 -36.06 -6.35 -3.33
C ALA A 320 -35.30 -7.04 -2.18
N ILE A 321 -34.19 -6.43 -1.70
CA ILE A 321 -33.45 -6.93 -0.53
C ILE A 321 -34.32 -6.86 0.73
N TYR A 322 -35.02 -5.75 0.95
CA TYR A 322 -35.93 -5.57 2.09
C TYR A 322 -37.04 -6.63 2.10
N GLU A 323 -37.73 -6.83 0.98
CA GLU A 323 -38.78 -7.85 0.85
C GLU A 323 -38.23 -9.26 1.09
N ASN A 324 -37.04 -9.56 0.56
CA ASN A 324 -36.39 -10.85 0.79
C ASN A 324 -36.05 -11.08 2.27
N LYS A 325 -35.53 -10.06 2.97
CA LYS A 325 -35.24 -10.14 4.42
C LYS A 325 -36.50 -10.21 5.28
N ARG A 326 -37.59 -9.57 4.85
CA ARG A 326 -38.87 -9.57 5.53
C ARG A 326 -39.63 -10.89 5.40
N LYS A 327 -39.29 -11.77 4.44
CA LYS A 327 -39.97 -13.08 4.27
C LYS A 327 -40.00 -13.85 5.60
N GLY A 328 -41.20 -14.05 6.14
CA GLY A 328 -41.43 -14.82 7.38
C GLY A 328 -41.22 -14.06 8.69
N CYS A 329 -40.98 -12.73 8.69
CA CYS A 329 -40.89 -11.92 9.90
C CYS A 329 -41.54 -10.53 9.75
N GLU A 330 -42.10 -9.98 10.84
CA GLU A 330 -42.61 -8.61 10.88
C GLU A 330 -41.47 -7.60 11.07
N MET A 331 -40.65 -7.41 10.04
CA MET A 331 -39.60 -6.38 10.02
C MET A 331 -40.18 -5.04 9.57
N LYS A 332 -39.98 -3.98 10.36
CA LYS A 332 -40.42 -2.61 10.05
C LYS A 332 -39.31 -1.71 9.45
N LYS A 333 -38.06 -1.99 9.78
CA LYS A 333 -36.88 -1.21 9.39
C LYS A 333 -35.75 -2.16 9.01
N LEU A 334 -34.98 -1.81 8.01
CA LEU A 334 -33.77 -2.53 7.62
C LEU A 334 -32.62 -1.54 7.40
N ALA A 335 -31.44 -1.83 7.95
CA ALA A 335 -30.23 -1.10 7.59
C ALA A 335 -29.48 -1.84 6.47
N ILE A 336 -29.09 -1.10 5.43
CA ILE A 336 -28.26 -1.60 4.34
C ILE A 336 -27.02 -0.71 4.23
N VAL A 337 -25.86 -1.28 4.49
CA VAL A 337 -24.55 -0.61 4.44
C VAL A 337 -23.78 -1.16 3.24
N VAL A 338 -23.40 -0.27 2.32
CA VAL A 338 -22.74 -0.65 1.06
C VAL A 338 -21.38 0.02 0.94
N GLY A 339 -20.31 -0.77 1.01
CA GLY A 339 -18.97 -0.36 0.62
C GLY A 339 -18.82 -0.38 -0.90
N ILE A 340 -18.48 0.76 -1.51
CA ILE A 340 -18.32 0.92 -2.96
C ILE A 340 -16.85 1.18 -3.26
N ASP A 341 -16.12 0.13 -3.61
CA ASP A 341 -14.67 0.17 -3.83
C ASP A 341 -14.30 0.56 -5.27
N GLU A 342 -13.10 1.12 -5.42
CA GLU A 342 -12.51 1.60 -6.67
C GLU A 342 -13.42 2.50 -7.52
N VAL A 343 -14.33 3.25 -6.89
CA VAL A 343 -15.36 4.05 -7.57
C VAL A 343 -14.76 5.16 -8.45
N ASN A 344 -13.51 5.56 -8.19
CA ASN A 344 -12.78 6.51 -9.04
C ASN A 344 -12.59 6.02 -10.47
N LYS A 345 -12.60 4.70 -10.72
CA LYS A 345 -12.53 4.17 -12.10
C LYS A 345 -13.72 4.62 -12.95
N LEU A 346 -14.90 4.78 -12.34
CA LEU A 346 -16.08 5.29 -13.03
C LEU A 346 -15.94 6.79 -13.34
N HIS A 347 -15.29 7.54 -12.45
CA HIS A 347 -14.96 8.95 -12.70
C HIS A 347 -13.98 9.11 -13.85
N ASP A 348 -12.96 8.26 -13.91
CA ASP A 348 -11.91 8.29 -14.93
C ASP A 348 -12.50 7.98 -16.32
N GLU A 349 -13.48 7.07 -16.39
CA GLU A 349 -14.22 6.75 -17.60
C GLU A 349 -15.25 7.85 -17.97
N SER A 350 -16.09 8.26 -17.01
CA SER A 350 -17.11 9.29 -17.25
C SER A 350 -17.46 10.08 -15.99
N ARG A 351 -16.96 11.32 -15.94
CA ARG A 351 -17.23 12.27 -14.84
C ARG A 351 -18.72 12.53 -14.63
N ASP A 352 -19.50 12.59 -15.70
CA ASP A 352 -20.94 12.86 -15.63
C ASP A 352 -21.71 11.67 -15.06
N VAL A 353 -21.36 10.45 -15.47
CA VAL A 353 -21.94 9.22 -14.91
C VAL A 353 -21.59 9.14 -13.43
N PHE A 354 -20.33 9.35 -13.06
CA PHE A 354 -19.92 9.39 -11.66
C PHE A 354 -20.65 10.45 -10.84
N ARG A 355 -20.84 11.67 -11.38
CA ARG A 355 -21.64 12.72 -10.70
C ARG A 355 -23.08 12.29 -10.47
N ARG A 356 -23.70 11.63 -11.45
CA ARG A 356 -25.05 11.07 -11.31
C ARG A 356 -25.11 9.99 -10.23
N LEU A 357 -24.11 9.11 -10.16
CA LEU A 357 -24.01 8.09 -9.10
C LEU A 357 -24.09 8.74 -7.71
N ILE A 358 -23.27 9.76 -7.46
CA ILE A 358 -23.22 10.47 -6.18
C ILE A 358 -24.56 11.11 -5.84
N ALA A 359 -25.27 11.67 -6.82
CA ALA A 359 -26.61 12.22 -6.63
C ALA A 359 -27.64 11.14 -6.27
N CYS A 360 -27.61 9.98 -6.93
CA CYS A 360 -28.52 8.87 -6.66
C CYS A 360 -28.31 8.27 -5.26
N ILE A 361 -27.07 7.93 -4.88
CA ILE A 361 -26.78 7.40 -3.54
C ILE A 361 -27.08 8.40 -2.43
N GLY A 362 -26.88 9.70 -2.69
CA GLY A 362 -27.19 10.78 -1.76
C GLY A 362 -28.70 10.92 -1.54
N THR A 363 -29.48 10.81 -2.60
CA THR A 363 -30.96 10.81 -2.54
C THR A 363 -31.47 9.63 -1.71
N MET A 364 -31.00 8.42 -1.98
CA MET A 364 -31.34 7.23 -1.19
C MET A 364 -30.91 7.34 0.28
N SER A 365 -29.78 8.00 0.54
CA SER A 365 -29.32 8.24 1.91
C SER A 365 -30.24 9.17 2.71
N CYS A 366 -30.99 10.06 2.05
CA CYS A 366 -31.89 11.02 2.69
C CYS A 366 -33.27 10.43 2.99
N ASP A 367 -33.80 9.62 2.07
CA ASP A 367 -35.11 8.97 2.20
C ASP A 367 -35.18 7.71 1.32
N SER A 368 -35.34 6.55 1.97
CA SER A 368 -35.56 5.25 1.31
C SER A 368 -36.71 4.48 1.99
N GLY A 369 -37.69 5.20 2.57
CA GLY A 369 -38.82 4.58 3.24
C GLY A 369 -38.41 3.72 4.45
N PRO A 370 -38.65 2.39 4.45
CA PRO A 370 -38.29 1.51 5.58
C PRO A 370 -36.80 1.14 5.63
N ILE A 371 -35.99 1.65 4.70
CA ILE A 371 -34.57 1.30 4.56
C ILE A 371 -33.70 2.45 5.06
N PHE A 372 -32.80 2.15 5.99
CA PHE A 372 -31.70 3.03 6.37
C PHE A 372 -30.47 2.70 5.51
N PHE A 373 -30.19 3.53 4.52
CA PHE A 373 -29.11 3.31 3.56
C PHE A 373 -27.83 4.08 3.89
N VAL A 374 -26.70 3.38 3.94
CA VAL A 374 -25.37 3.94 4.23
C VAL A 374 -24.37 3.56 3.13
N PRO A 375 -24.13 4.44 2.13
CA PRO A 375 -23.08 4.23 1.15
C PRO A 375 -21.72 4.68 1.70
N ILE A 376 -20.67 3.89 1.50
CA ILE A 376 -19.30 4.23 1.93
C ILE A 376 -18.39 4.06 0.70
N LEU A 377 -17.90 5.18 0.18
CA LEU A 377 -17.12 5.20 -1.06
C LEU A 377 -15.64 4.95 -0.78
N ALA A 378 -14.94 4.24 -1.66
CA ALA A 378 -13.49 4.13 -1.60
C ALA A 378 -12.86 4.29 -2.99
N GLY A 379 -11.73 4.99 -3.04
CA GLY A 379 -10.99 5.22 -4.27
C GLY A 379 -9.61 5.84 -4.03
N THR A 380 -8.78 5.86 -5.07
CA THR A 380 -7.42 6.41 -5.00
C THR A 380 -7.35 7.91 -5.22
N VAL A 381 -8.36 8.52 -5.84
CA VAL A 381 -8.33 9.94 -6.23
C VAL A 381 -9.26 10.78 -5.33
N GLU A 382 -8.69 11.38 -4.29
CA GLU A 382 -9.42 12.11 -3.25
C GLU A 382 -10.11 13.40 -3.76
N GLY A 383 -9.39 14.21 -4.54
CA GLY A 383 -9.88 15.50 -5.02
C GLY A 383 -11.18 15.42 -5.84
N PRO A 384 -11.25 14.58 -6.89
CA PRO A 384 -12.48 14.39 -7.64
C PRO A 384 -13.63 13.83 -6.81
N LEU A 385 -13.36 12.86 -5.92
CA LEU A 385 -14.36 12.31 -5.00
C LEU A 385 -14.99 13.42 -4.14
N GLN A 386 -14.16 14.15 -3.40
CA GLN A 386 -14.60 15.21 -2.50
C GLN A 386 -15.32 16.34 -3.26
N SER A 387 -14.80 16.75 -4.42
CA SER A 387 -15.39 17.80 -5.24
C SER A 387 -16.79 17.43 -5.74
N VAL A 388 -16.97 16.20 -6.21
CA VAL A 388 -18.25 15.75 -6.76
C VAL A 388 -19.30 15.59 -5.66
N ILE A 389 -18.92 15.08 -4.48
CA ILE A 389 -19.80 15.00 -3.31
C ILE A 389 -20.24 16.40 -2.87
N THR A 390 -19.29 17.33 -2.73
CA THR A 390 -19.61 18.69 -2.29
C THR A 390 -20.51 19.41 -3.31
N LYS A 391 -20.28 19.22 -4.61
CA LYS A 391 -21.12 19.76 -5.69
C LYS A 391 -22.53 19.18 -5.73
N SER A 392 -22.77 18.01 -5.13
CA SER A 392 -24.12 17.46 -4.98
C SER A 392 -24.87 18.04 -3.76
N MET A 393 -24.26 19.03 -3.07
CA MET A 393 -24.76 19.63 -1.83
C MET A 393 -24.84 18.65 -0.65
N HIS A 394 -24.23 17.47 -0.78
CA HIS A 394 -23.95 16.60 0.35
C HIS A 394 -22.62 17.01 0.98
N GLN A 395 -22.54 16.91 2.30
CA GLN A 395 -21.26 17.03 2.96
C GLN A 395 -20.44 15.75 2.76
N ALA A 396 -19.17 15.92 2.37
CA ALA A 396 -18.23 14.81 2.26
C ALA A 396 -17.65 14.50 3.65
N LEU A 397 -17.86 13.29 4.15
CA LEU A 397 -17.28 12.83 5.42
C LEU A 397 -16.03 12.02 5.11
N GLN A 398 -14.87 12.66 5.23
CA GLN A 398 -13.60 12.01 4.91
C GLN A 398 -13.20 11.03 6.02
N LEU A 399 -12.96 9.79 5.63
CA LEU A 399 -12.45 8.74 6.52
C LEU A 399 -10.92 8.64 6.35
N PRO A 400 -10.12 9.13 7.30
CA PRO A 400 -8.67 9.11 7.18
C PRO A 400 -8.13 7.69 7.38
N LEU A 401 -7.21 7.22 6.53
CA LEU A 401 -6.43 6.00 6.75
C LEU A 401 -4.97 6.36 7.01
N GLN A 402 -4.61 6.48 8.28
CA GLN A 402 -3.25 6.81 8.70
C GLN A 402 -2.31 5.60 8.54
N LEU A 403 -1.01 5.88 8.46
CA LEU A 403 0.03 4.85 8.49
C LEU A 403 -0.04 4.10 9.83
N LEU A 404 0.29 2.80 9.82
CA LEU A 404 0.34 2.01 11.05
C LEU A 404 1.54 2.40 11.91
N ASP A 405 1.33 2.52 13.22
CA ASP A 405 2.43 2.61 14.18
C ASP A 405 3.23 1.31 14.25
N THR A 406 4.50 1.42 14.69
CA THR A 406 5.39 0.27 14.87
C THR A 406 4.79 -0.82 15.76
N SER A 407 4.12 -0.45 16.86
CA SER A 407 3.46 -1.41 17.74
C SER A 407 2.39 -2.23 17.02
N HIS A 408 1.56 -1.60 16.19
CA HIS A 408 0.56 -2.29 15.37
C HIS A 408 1.21 -3.26 14.37
N MET A 409 2.30 -2.85 13.73
CA MET A 409 3.00 -3.71 12.78
C MET A 409 3.60 -4.94 13.47
N LEU A 410 4.17 -4.79 14.67
CA LEU A 410 4.71 -5.91 15.46
C LEU A 410 3.59 -6.83 15.96
N LEU A 411 2.46 -6.29 16.41
CA LEU A 411 1.29 -7.07 16.80
C LEU A 411 0.79 -7.95 15.64
N ILE A 412 0.68 -7.38 14.44
CA ILE A 412 0.29 -8.14 13.24
C ILE A 412 1.27 -9.28 12.97
N ALA A 413 2.57 -9.12 13.19
CA ALA A 413 3.54 -10.21 13.04
C ALA A 413 3.26 -11.37 14.01
N CYS A 414 3.01 -11.04 15.28
CA CYS A 414 2.68 -12.04 16.31
C CYS A 414 1.36 -12.76 15.98
N ASP A 415 0.33 -12.03 15.55
CA ASP A 415 -0.98 -12.61 15.17
C ASP A 415 -0.89 -13.52 13.93
N LEU A 416 0.08 -13.28 13.05
CA LEU A 416 0.39 -14.18 11.93
C LEU A 416 1.14 -15.45 12.38
N GLY A 417 1.55 -15.54 13.65
CA GLY A 417 2.26 -16.69 14.21
C GLY A 417 3.79 -16.59 14.12
N PHE A 418 4.36 -15.41 13.89
CA PHE A 418 5.81 -15.22 14.05
C PHE A 418 6.17 -15.28 15.53
N ASP A 419 7.31 -15.92 15.83
CA ASP A 419 7.81 -16.06 17.20
C ASP A 419 7.99 -14.68 17.87
N GLU A 420 7.39 -14.50 19.05
CA GLU A 420 7.41 -13.22 19.76
C GLU A 420 8.83 -12.81 20.17
N ALA A 421 9.67 -13.77 20.60
CA ALA A 421 11.04 -13.47 20.99
C ALA A 421 11.82 -12.93 19.78
N PHE A 422 11.68 -13.55 18.62
CA PHE A 422 12.23 -13.02 17.37
C PHE A 422 11.70 -11.62 17.05
N VAL A 423 10.38 -11.42 17.04
CA VAL A 423 9.75 -10.13 16.67
C VAL A 423 10.21 -8.98 17.56
N TYR A 424 10.34 -9.21 18.88
CA TYR A 424 10.68 -8.15 19.84
C TYR A 424 12.17 -8.03 20.16
N GLN A 425 12.97 -9.09 19.99
CA GLN A 425 14.41 -9.07 20.30
C GLN A 425 15.30 -8.91 19.06
N ASN A 426 14.82 -9.25 17.86
CA ASN A 426 15.60 -9.06 16.64
C ASN A 426 15.61 -7.58 16.22
N ASN A 427 16.70 -6.88 16.51
CA ASN A 427 16.85 -5.46 16.21
C ASN A 427 16.82 -5.15 14.71
N LEU A 428 17.36 -6.03 13.86
CA LEU A 428 17.32 -5.85 12.42
C LEU A 428 15.87 -5.92 11.91
N PHE A 429 15.09 -6.91 12.33
CA PHE A 429 13.67 -7.01 12.00
C PHE A 429 12.91 -5.76 12.43
N ARG A 430 13.05 -5.34 13.69
CA ARG A 430 12.36 -4.16 14.23
C ARG A 430 12.74 -2.87 13.51
N ARG A 431 14.00 -2.74 13.09
CA ARG A 431 14.46 -1.63 12.26
C ARG A 431 13.78 -1.63 10.89
N ILE A 432 13.69 -2.78 10.22
CA ILE A 432 13.01 -2.91 8.92
C ILE A 432 11.53 -2.56 9.06
N ILE A 433 10.87 -3.00 10.13
CA ILE A 433 9.48 -2.61 10.44
C ILE A 433 9.35 -1.10 10.60
N ALA A 434 10.29 -0.46 11.31
CA ALA A 434 10.31 0.99 11.42
C ALA A 434 10.55 1.67 10.06
N ASP A 435 11.37 1.09 9.18
CA ASP A 435 11.64 1.63 7.85
C ASP A 435 10.45 1.52 6.88
N ILE A 436 9.69 0.42 6.97
CA ILE A 436 8.40 0.22 6.28
C ILE A 436 7.42 1.31 6.68
N GLY A 437 7.52 1.82 7.91
CA GLY A 437 6.88 3.07 8.35
C GLY A 437 5.36 3.06 8.22
N GLY A 438 4.74 1.91 8.43
CA GLY A 438 3.27 1.79 8.49
C GLY A 438 2.55 1.65 7.16
N GLN A 439 3.27 1.53 6.03
CA GLN A 439 2.64 1.27 4.74
C GLN A 439 2.13 -0.17 4.65
N VAL A 440 0.82 -0.33 4.72
CA VAL A 440 0.16 -1.65 4.81
C VAL A 440 0.56 -2.57 3.65
N ARG A 441 0.61 -2.07 2.41
CA ARG A 441 1.01 -2.90 1.26
C ARG A 441 2.49 -3.32 1.30
N ALA A 442 3.40 -2.47 1.79
CA ALA A 442 4.80 -2.88 1.95
C ALA A 442 4.94 -3.90 3.07
N LEU A 443 4.22 -3.71 4.18
CA LEU A 443 4.16 -4.65 5.29
C LEU A 443 3.64 -6.02 4.86
N GLU A 444 2.56 -6.04 4.08
CA GLU A 444 2.00 -7.25 3.48
C GLU A 444 3.05 -8.01 2.66
N ILE A 445 3.73 -7.33 1.74
CA ILE A 445 4.76 -7.94 0.90
C ILE A 445 5.91 -8.46 1.76
N PHE A 446 6.34 -7.70 2.75
CA PHE A 446 7.43 -8.07 3.64
C PHE A 446 7.10 -9.34 4.44
N TYR A 447 5.94 -9.40 5.09
CA TYR A 447 5.51 -10.57 5.85
C TYR A 447 5.22 -11.77 4.97
N GLU A 448 4.65 -11.58 3.78
CA GLU A 448 4.46 -12.66 2.81
C GLU A 448 5.81 -13.28 2.39
N LEU A 449 6.85 -12.45 2.18
CA LEU A 449 8.19 -12.93 1.82
C LEU A 449 8.80 -13.76 2.96
N ILE A 450 8.72 -13.27 4.21
CA ILE A 450 9.20 -14.01 5.38
C ILE A 450 8.43 -15.31 5.58
N TRP A 451 7.09 -15.26 5.51
CA TRP A 451 6.21 -16.41 5.66
C TRP A 451 6.52 -17.53 4.64
N ASN A 452 6.91 -17.16 3.42
CA ASN A 452 7.30 -18.14 2.43
C ASN A 452 8.64 -18.79 2.75
N GLU A 453 9.62 -18.04 3.27
CA GLU A 453 10.91 -18.59 3.71
C GLU A 453 10.79 -19.48 4.95
N THR A 454 9.85 -19.20 5.86
CA THR A 454 9.61 -20.04 7.06
C THR A 454 9.11 -21.45 6.73
N LYS A 455 8.71 -21.71 5.48
CA LYS A 455 8.32 -23.07 5.03
C LYS A 455 9.51 -24.02 4.91
N THR A 456 10.72 -23.49 4.72
CA THR A 456 11.94 -24.26 4.50
C THR A 456 13.04 -23.96 5.52
N ASN A 457 13.00 -22.78 6.13
CA ASN A 457 14.02 -22.28 7.05
C ASN A 457 13.40 -21.95 8.41
N ARG A 458 14.20 -22.00 9.49
CA ARG A 458 13.77 -21.40 10.76
C ARG A 458 13.77 -19.89 10.64
N LEU A 459 12.86 -19.21 11.32
CA LEU A 459 12.71 -17.76 11.27
C LEU A 459 14.03 -17.01 11.55
N GLU A 460 14.80 -17.51 12.52
CA GLU A 460 16.10 -16.95 12.91
C GLU A 460 17.21 -17.12 11.85
N ASP A 461 17.02 -17.96 10.84
CA ASP A 461 18.02 -18.25 9.79
C ASP A 461 17.70 -17.51 8.48
N ILE A 462 16.59 -16.77 8.43
CA ILE A 462 16.15 -16.04 7.24
C ILE A 462 17.04 -14.82 7.00
N ASP A 463 17.58 -14.71 5.78
CA ASP A 463 18.35 -13.53 5.35
C ASP A 463 17.41 -12.33 5.13
N LEU A 464 17.19 -11.57 6.21
CA LEU A 464 16.36 -10.37 6.19
C LEU A 464 16.88 -9.30 5.20
N VAL A 465 18.19 -9.27 4.91
CA VAL A 465 18.77 -8.33 3.93
C VAL A 465 18.28 -8.71 2.53
N ASN A 466 18.29 -10.00 2.18
CA ASN A 466 17.73 -10.47 0.92
C ASN A 466 16.21 -10.20 0.83
N ILE A 467 15.47 -10.35 1.93
CA ILE A 467 14.03 -10.03 1.97
C ILE A 467 13.78 -8.55 1.63
N ILE A 468 14.59 -7.62 2.15
CA ILE A 468 14.49 -6.20 1.81
C ILE A 468 14.71 -5.98 0.31
N HIS A 469 15.71 -6.63 -0.30
CA HIS A 469 15.99 -6.50 -1.74
C HIS A 469 14.80 -6.96 -2.59
N LEU A 470 14.18 -8.08 -2.22
CA LEU A 470 12.97 -8.59 -2.88
C LEU A 470 11.78 -7.64 -2.70
N LEU A 471 11.63 -7.07 -1.50
CA LEU A 471 10.61 -6.06 -1.20
C LEU A 471 10.81 -4.81 -2.06
N GLU A 472 12.02 -4.27 -2.17
CA GLU A 472 12.34 -3.11 -3.02
C GLU A 472 11.95 -3.36 -4.49
N GLY A 473 12.30 -4.53 -5.02
CA GLY A 473 11.94 -4.93 -6.38
C GLY A 473 10.42 -4.97 -6.59
N LYS A 474 9.68 -5.58 -5.65
CA LYS A 474 8.20 -5.64 -5.69
C LYS A 474 7.55 -4.27 -5.51
N LEU A 475 8.16 -3.33 -4.79
CA LEU A 475 7.64 -1.97 -4.64
C LEU A 475 7.90 -1.12 -5.88
N HIS A 476 9.08 -1.24 -6.51
CA HIS A 476 9.40 -0.53 -7.74
C HIS A 476 8.47 -0.86 -8.91
N SER A 477 7.92 -2.08 -8.98
CA SER A 477 6.95 -2.45 -10.01
C SER A 477 5.53 -1.94 -9.74
N ARG A 478 5.25 -1.51 -8.50
CA ARG A 478 3.90 -1.09 -8.05
C ARG A 478 3.74 0.42 -7.93
N TYR A 479 4.82 1.15 -7.65
CA TYR A 479 4.78 2.59 -7.44
C TYR A 479 5.77 3.30 -8.38
N ASP A 480 5.34 4.41 -8.95
CA ASP A 480 6.15 5.21 -9.87
C ASP A 480 7.12 6.14 -9.13
N PHE A 481 8.07 5.57 -8.39
CA PHE A 481 9.11 6.36 -7.73
C PHE A 481 10.05 7.05 -8.74
N LYS A 482 10.20 6.47 -9.93
CA LYS A 482 11.19 6.91 -10.93
C LYS A 482 10.87 8.32 -11.43
N THR A 483 9.60 8.62 -11.67
CA THR A 483 9.16 9.94 -12.13
C THR A 483 9.52 11.06 -11.16
N PHE A 484 9.57 10.78 -9.86
CA PHE A 484 9.78 11.81 -8.82
C PHE A 484 11.19 11.87 -8.25
N ALA A 485 12.05 10.87 -8.51
CA ALA A 485 13.35 10.69 -7.87
C ALA A 485 14.25 11.94 -7.83
N SER A 486 14.26 12.74 -8.91
CA SER A 486 15.10 13.95 -9.02
C SER A 486 14.41 15.25 -8.60
N LYS A 487 13.11 15.22 -8.29
CA LYS A 487 12.29 16.42 -8.02
C LYS A 487 11.64 16.42 -6.64
N ILE A 488 11.73 15.32 -5.91
CA ILE A 488 11.09 15.12 -4.61
C ILE A 488 11.80 15.84 -3.45
N THR A 489 12.96 16.46 -3.67
CA THR A 489 13.76 17.09 -2.62
C THR A 489 12.99 18.11 -1.77
N PRO A 490 12.18 19.02 -2.32
CA PRO A 490 11.39 19.95 -1.50
C PRO A 490 10.36 19.23 -0.60
N VAL A 491 9.78 18.12 -1.10
CA VAL A 491 8.85 17.28 -0.35
C VAL A 491 9.56 16.67 0.85
N LEU A 492 10.74 16.09 0.63
CA LEU A 492 11.54 15.49 1.69
C LEU A 492 12.03 16.54 2.69
N ALA A 493 12.43 17.73 2.23
CA ALA A 493 12.84 18.82 3.10
C ALA A 493 11.72 19.25 4.04
N ASN A 494 10.49 19.44 3.50
CA ASN A 494 9.34 19.76 4.32
C ASN A 494 8.97 18.62 5.30
N ALA A 495 9.09 17.35 4.87
CA ALA A 495 8.81 16.20 5.72
C ALA A 495 9.82 16.04 6.87
N ILE A 496 11.13 16.11 6.59
CA ILE A 496 12.19 15.93 7.60
C ILE A 496 12.24 17.11 8.58
N LEU A 497 11.99 18.34 8.10
CA LEU A 497 11.96 19.54 8.94
C LEU A 497 10.63 19.73 9.69
N GLU A 498 9.69 18.77 9.60
CA GLU A 498 8.36 18.84 10.20
C GLU A 498 7.66 20.19 9.92
N ARG A 499 7.70 20.60 8.64
CA ARG A 499 7.04 21.81 8.14
C ARG A 499 5.68 21.45 7.58
N SER A 500 4.65 22.09 8.10
CA SER A 500 3.31 21.95 7.56
C SER A 500 3.18 22.63 6.20
N VAL A 501 2.45 22.03 5.28
CA VAL A 501 2.16 22.51 3.92
C VAL A 501 0.65 22.65 3.70
N ASP A 502 0.26 23.41 2.68
CA ASP A 502 -1.08 23.32 2.10
C ASP A 502 -1.15 22.07 1.21
N GLU A 503 -2.29 21.37 1.11
CA GLU A 503 -2.38 20.17 0.26
C GLU A 503 -2.43 20.47 -1.24
N ASP A 504 -2.85 21.69 -1.61
CA ASP A 504 -2.91 22.16 -2.99
C ASP A 504 -1.55 22.72 -3.48
N ASP A 505 -0.63 23.03 -2.55
CA ASP A 505 0.79 23.28 -2.87
C ASP A 505 1.43 22.02 -3.47
N GLY A 506 2.61 22.15 -4.07
CA GLY A 506 3.25 21.01 -4.72
C GLY A 506 4.64 21.25 -5.26
N ILE A 507 5.04 20.38 -6.19
CA ILE A 507 6.34 20.42 -6.85
C ILE A 507 6.18 20.53 -8.36
N TYR A 508 7.19 21.09 -9.01
CA TYR A 508 7.30 21.06 -10.47
C TYR A 508 8.14 19.88 -10.90
N ILE A 509 7.63 19.09 -11.85
CA ILE A 509 8.32 17.89 -12.35
C ILE A 509 9.30 18.23 -13.47
N ASP A 510 9.03 19.29 -14.22
CA ASP A 510 9.87 19.76 -15.32
C ASP A 510 10.73 20.97 -14.93
N GLU A 511 11.88 21.10 -15.59
CA GLU A 511 12.82 22.21 -15.34
C GLU A 511 12.24 23.57 -15.73
N ASN A 512 11.32 23.59 -16.70
CA ASN A 512 10.63 24.78 -17.16
C ASN A 512 9.46 25.20 -16.26
N LYS A 513 9.19 24.46 -15.17
CA LYS A 513 8.11 24.71 -14.20
C LYS A 513 6.71 24.84 -14.82
N LYS A 514 6.40 24.04 -15.85
CA LYS A 514 5.07 24.00 -16.49
C LYS A 514 4.18 22.89 -15.95
N GLN A 515 4.75 21.80 -15.43
CA GLN A 515 4.03 20.65 -14.91
C GLN A 515 4.10 20.64 -13.39
N HIS A 516 3.09 21.27 -12.77
CA HIS A 516 2.89 21.26 -11.32
C HIS A 516 2.11 20.01 -10.90
N VAL A 517 2.55 19.39 -9.81
CA VAL A 517 1.84 18.28 -9.15
C VAL A 517 1.71 18.60 -7.67
N SER A 518 0.47 18.67 -7.20
CA SER A 518 0.16 19.00 -5.81
C SER A 518 0.46 17.85 -4.85
N TYR A 519 0.61 18.16 -3.57
CA TYR A 519 0.77 17.17 -2.51
C TYR A 519 -0.45 16.25 -2.41
N LYS A 520 -1.65 16.76 -2.66
CA LYS A 520 -2.88 15.97 -2.80
C LYS A 520 -2.80 14.94 -3.93
N THR A 521 -2.23 15.31 -5.07
CA THR A 521 -1.98 14.35 -6.16
C THR A 521 -0.92 13.33 -5.77
N LEU A 522 0.19 13.73 -5.14
CA LEU A 522 1.22 12.80 -4.66
C LEU A 522 0.68 11.79 -3.63
N LYS A 523 -0.23 12.23 -2.74
CA LYS A 523 -0.97 11.36 -1.81
C LYS A 523 -1.84 10.36 -2.57
N SER A 524 -2.56 10.80 -3.59
CA SER A 524 -3.41 9.95 -4.44
C SER A 524 -2.61 8.90 -5.22
N LEU A 525 -1.38 9.23 -5.61
CA LEU A 525 -0.43 8.32 -6.26
C LEU A 525 0.28 7.36 -5.27
N GLY A 526 0.11 7.55 -3.96
CA GLY A 526 0.76 6.73 -2.94
C GLY A 526 2.25 7.03 -2.75
N ILE A 527 2.72 8.19 -3.24
CA ILE A 527 4.10 8.64 -3.09
C ILE A 527 4.35 9.21 -1.70
N LEU A 528 3.34 9.80 -1.05
CA LEU A 528 3.39 10.30 0.32
C LEU A 528 2.05 10.11 1.03
N SER A 529 2.01 10.42 2.33
CA SER A 529 0.78 10.57 3.10
C SER A 529 0.73 11.97 3.73
N LEU A 530 -0.48 12.45 4.02
CA LEU A 530 -0.70 13.74 4.68
C LEU A 530 -1.39 13.49 6.02
N GLU A 531 -0.82 14.09 7.07
CA GLU A 531 -1.37 14.07 8.42
C GLU A 531 -1.78 15.50 8.80
N PRO A 532 -3.03 15.75 9.25
CA PRO A 532 -3.45 17.08 9.66
C PRO A 532 -2.53 17.65 10.74
N ALA A 533 -2.07 18.89 10.53
CA ALA A 533 -1.25 19.63 11.49
C ALA A 533 -2.10 20.41 12.50
N ASP A 534 -3.37 20.64 12.18
CA ASP A 534 -4.35 21.33 13.00
C ASP A 534 -5.68 20.56 12.99
N LYS A 535 -6.59 20.89 13.92
CA LYS A 535 -7.90 20.23 14.04
C LYS A 535 -8.89 20.58 12.92
N ILE A 536 -8.62 21.66 12.17
CA ILE A 536 -9.49 22.20 11.14
C ILE A 536 -9.07 21.65 9.75
N CYS A 537 -7.98 20.88 9.69
CA CYS A 537 -7.38 20.27 8.51
C CYS A 537 -6.99 21.30 7.43
N THR A 538 -6.45 22.46 7.81
CA THR A 538 -5.99 23.47 6.83
C THR A 538 -4.53 23.31 6.44
N ARG A 539 -3.73 22.77 7.34
CA ARG A 539 -2.30 22.54 7.17
C ARG A 539 -2.00 21.06 7.40
N PHE A 540 -1.06 20.52 6.66
CA PHE A 540 -0.72 19.11 6.71
C PHE A 540 0.78 18.90 6.88
N TYR A 541 1.16 17.96 7.73
CA TYR A 541 2.50 17.43 7.72
C TYR A 541 2.63 16.31 6.68
N ILE A 542 3.75 16.31 5.97
CA ILE A 542 4.08 15.27 5.00
C ILE A 542 4.65 14.06 5.76
N ARG A 543 4.08 12.88 5.49
CA ARG A 543 4.52 11.60 6.05
C ARG A 543 5.07 10.70 4.94
N LEU A 544 6.31 10.27 5.14
CA LEU A 544 7.05 9.40 4.23
C LEU A 544 7.75 8.33 5.05
N PRO A 545 7.44 7.04 4.84
CA PRO A 545 8.27 5.97 5.36
C PRO A 545 9.71 6.13 4.89
N TYR A 546 10.65 5.70 5.72
CA TYR A 546 12.05 5.70 5.36
C TYR A 546 12.32 4.88 4.08
N LEU A 547 11.66 3.73 3.93
CA LEU A 547 11.76 2.90 2.73
C LEU A 547 11.29 3.64 1.46
N TRP A 548 10.27 4.50 1.57
CA TRP A 548 9.80 5.32 0.45
C TRP A 548 10.86 6.35 0.05
N MET A 549 11.43 7.05 1.04
CA MET A 549 12.53 7.99 0.83
C MET A 549 13.73 7.31 0.15
N TRP A 550 14.11 6.10 0.60
CA TRP A 550 15.17 5.32 -0.05
C TRP A 550 14.87 5.03 -1.51
N LEU A 551 13.67 4.50 -1.82
CA LEU A 551 13.27 4.14 -3.18
C LEU A 551 13.20 5.36 -4.12
N LEU A 552 12.89 6.53 -3.58
CA LEU A 552 12.88 7.81 -4.30
C LEU A 552 14.30 8.30 -4.59
N ILE A 553 15.23 8.23 -3.62
CA ILE A 553 16.55 8.86 -3.74
C ILE A 553 17.60 7.94 -4.38
N LYS A 554 17.47 6.61 -4.25
CA LYS A 554 18.43 5.63 -4.79
C LYS A 554 18.75 5.86 -6.28
N LYS A 555 17.77 6.38 -7.03
CA LYS A 555 17.86 6.66 -8.48
C LYS A 555 18.02 8.15 -8.82
N ALA A 556 18.19 9.03 -7.83
CA ALA A 556 18.40 10.45 -8.08
C ALA A 556 19.75 10.67 -8.82
N GLY A 557 19.69 11.44 -9.93
CA GLY A 557 20.86 11.74 -10.75
C GLY A 557 21.83 12.71 -10.08
N ASP A 558 21.32 13.73 -9.37
CA ASP A 558 22.13 14.62 -8.55
C ASP A 558 22.13 14.16 -7.09
N ARG A 559 23.32 13.84 -6.57
CA ARG A 559 23.54 13.43 -5.18
C ARG A 559 24.14 14.52 -4.30
N SER A 560 24.33 15.73 -4.82
CA SER A 560 24.98 16.84 -4.10
C SER A 560 24.25 17.21 -2.80
N ILE A 561 22.91 17.19 -2.83
CA ILE A 561 22.05 17.41 -1.66
C ILE A 561 22.05 16.18 -0.74
N TYR A 562 22.16 14.99 -1.34
CA TYR A 562 22.07 13.70 -0.66
C TYR A 562 23.40 13.16 -0.14
N LYS A 563 24.50 13.91 -0.29
CA LYS A 563 25.86 13.45 0.07
C LYS A 563 26.01 13.08 1.55
N PHE A 564 25.26 13.74 2.42
CA PHE A 564 25.18 13.42 3.85
C PHE A 564 24.12 12.36 4.17
N TRP A 565 23.22 12.10 3.22
CA TRP A 565 22.14 11.17 3.43
C TRP A 565 22.55 9.73 3.18
N ASN A 566 23.59 9.42 2.39
CA ASN A 566 23.93 8.01 2.07
C ASN A 566 24.17 7.18 3.36
N LEU A 567 24.97 7.72 4.29
CA LEU A 567 25.20 7.15 5.62
C LEU A 567 23.93 7.08 6.48
N MET A 568 22.91 7.88 6.12
CA MET A 568 21.65 7.96 6.86
C MET A 568 20.48 7.25 6.21
N ILE A 569 20.53 6.91 4.91
CA ILE A 569 19.42 6.33 4.13
C ILE A 569 19.69 4.86 3.79
N ASN A 570 20.95 4.43 3.64
CA ASN A 570 21.23 3.08 3.17
C ASN A 570 20.63 2.04 4.14
N PRO A 571 19.60 1.26 3.72
CA PRO A 571 18.96 0.29 4.61
C PRO A 571 19.89 -0.88 4.96
N GLU A 572 20.90 -1.13 4.12
CA GLU A 572 21.91 -2.17 4.32
C GLU A 572 22.98 -1.75 5.35
N GLU A 573 23.26 -0.45 5.49
CA GLU A 573 24.19 0.04 6.51
C GLU A 573 23.54 -0.10 7.89
N GLN A 574 24.19 -0.86 8.78
CA GLN A 574 23.85 -0.83 10.20
C GLN A 574 24.43 0.41 10.87
N PHE A 575 23.58 1.03 11.67
CA PHE A 575 23.98 2.12 12.52
C PHE A 575 24.67 1.58 13.76
N TYR A 576 25.99 1.44 13.73
CA TYR A 576 26.78 1.01 14.88
C TYR A 576 27.09 2.17 15.84
N TRP A 577 27.34 1.90 17.11
CA TRP A 577 27.40 2.89 18.21
C TRP A 577 28.34 4.10 18.02
N GLN A 578 29.44 3.98 17.27
CA GLN A 578 30.30 5.13 16.88
C GLN A 578 29.57 6.14 15.99
N GLN A 579 28.42 5.72 15.47
CA GLN A 579 27.59 6.50 14.59
C GLN A 579 26.59 7.37 15.33
N TRP A 580 26.46 7.39 16.66
CA TRP A 580 25.61 8.41 17.29
C TRP A 580 26.18 9.82 17.06
N GLU A 581 27.50 10.00 17.22
CA GLU A 581 28.18 11.26 16.90
C GLU A 581 28.13 11.55 15.40
N ILE A 582 28.46 10.56 14.57
CA ILE A 582 28.47 10.70 13.10
C ILE A 582 27.07 11.00 12.57
N PHE A 583 26.04 10.29 13.03
CA PHE A 583 24.64 10.50 12.68
C PHE A 583 24.23 11.93 13.01
N ASN A 584 24.49 12.41 14.23
CA ASN A 584 24.10 13.76 14.62
C ASN A 584 24.85 14.85 13.84
N ILE A 585 26.12 14.63 13.53
CA ILE A 585 26.90 15.54 12.69
C ILE A 585 26.38 15.59 11.26
N ASN A 586 26.08 14.43 10.66
CA ASN A 586 25.52 14.36 9.31
C ASN A 586 24.07 14.86 9.27
N PHE A 587 23.27 14.61 10.32
CA PHE A 587 21.92 15.13 10.45
C PHE A 587 21.94 16.65 10.59
N TRP A 588 22.89 17.21 11.34
CA TRP A 588 23.06 18.66 11.44
C TRP A 588 23.41 19.28 10.08
N ALA A 589 24.36 18.67 9.36
CA ALA A 589 24.70 19.07 7.99
C ALA A 589 23.50 18.98 7.05
N LEU A 590 22.74 17.89 7.14
CA LEU A 590 21.50 17.69 6.43
C LEU A 590 20.51 18.80 6.71
N ARG A 591 20.23 19.09 7.99
CA ARG A 591 19.24 20.10 8.39
C ARG A 591 19.54 21.46 7.77
N ILE A 592 20.81 21.88 7.75
CA ILE A 592 21.27 23.11 7.07
C ILE A 592 21.01 23.02 5.56
N CYS A 593 21.39 21.92 4.92
CA CYS A 593 21.15 21.71 3.49
C CYS A 593 19.66 21.74 3.12
N LEU A 594 18.77 21.19 3.96
CA LEU A 594 17.33 21.18 3.70
C LEU A 594 16.74 22.59 3.68
N PHE A 595 17.13 23.46 4.63
CA PHE A 595 16.72 24.87 4.59
C PHE A 595 17.26 25.59 3.35
N SER A 596 18.51 25.32 2.97
CA SER A 596 19.12 25.86 1.75
C SER A 596 18.34 25.47 0.49
N VAL A 597 17.90 24.21 0.39
CA VAL A 597 17.08 23.69 -0.72
C VAL A 597 15.70 24.36 -0.78
N LEU A 598 15.12 24.67 0.38
CA LEU A 598 13.87 25.43 0.47
C LEU A 598 14.04 26.93 0.16
N GLY A 599 15.25 27.36 -0.23
CA GLY A 599 15.54 28.74 -0.67
C GLY A 599 15.89 29.70 0.46
N TYR A 600 16.10 29.20 1.69
CA TYR A 600 16.49 30.05 2.81
C TYR A 600 17.92 30.54 2.65
N LYS A 601 18.11 31.86 2.71
CA LYS A 601 19.43 32.50 2.83
C LYS A 601 19.77 32.85 4.27
N THR A 602 18.74 33.14 5.08
CA THR A 602 18.82 33.42 6.51
C THR A 602 17.64 32.75 7.21
N ILE A 603 17.81 32.38 8.48
CA ILE A 603 16.75 31.83 9.31
C ILE A 603 16.97 32.24 10.77
N LYS A 604 15.91 32.35 11.56
CA LYS A 604 16.03 32.55 13.00
C LYS A 604 16.66 31.33 13.66
N LEU A 605 17.58 31.54 14.61
CA LEU A 605 18.24 30.45 15.33
C LEU A 605 17.24 29.53 16.04
N LYS A 606 16.19 30.10 16.65
CA LYS A 606 15.08 29.33 17.23
C LYS A 606 14.30 28.47 16.23
N GLU A 607 14.22 28.88 14.97
CA GLU A 607 13.58 28.08 13.91
C GLU A 607 14.54 27.00 13.38
N LEU A 608 15.83 27.31 13.28
CA LEU A 608 16.86 26.31 12.95
C LEU A 608 16.91 25.20 14.00
N LEU A 609 16.76 25.56 15.28
CA LEU A 609 16.72 24.66 16.44
C LEU A 609 15.29 24.42 16.94
N LYS A 610 14.31 24.57 16.05
CA LYS A 610 12.92 24.23 16.36
C LYS A 610 12.86 22.80 16.90
N ASP A 611 11.99 22.61 17.88
CA ASP A 611 11.77 21.34 18.54
C ASP A 611 12.99 20.89 19.36
N THR A 612 13.73 21.83 19.96
CA THR A 612 14.68 21.57 21.05
C THR A 612 14.15 22.16 22.36
N LEU A 613 14.54 21.60 23.50
CA LEU A 613 14.28 22.18 24.81
C LEU A 613 15.34 23.24 25.11
N HIS A 614 14.95 24.50 25.21
CA HIS A 614 15.86 25.61 25.48
C HIS A 614 15.16 26.72 26.28
N SER A 615 15.95 27.64 26.84
CA SER A 615 15.43 28.92 27.33
C SER A 615 15.40 29.93 26.17
N ASP A 616 14.32 30.72 26.03
CA ASP A 616 14.10 31.64 24.89
C ASP A 616 15.14 32.78 24.79
N VAL A 617 15.97 32.96 25.82
CA VAL A 617 16.92 34.06 25.96
C VAL A 617 18.13 33.78 25.03
N ASP A 618 18.30 34.61 24.00
CA ASP A 618 19.36 34.60 22.96
C ASP A 618 19.09 33.79 21.67
N MET A 619 17.87 33.27 21.47
CA MET A 619 17.54 32.45 20.28
C MET A 619 16.88 33.23 19.12
N ASP A 620 16.54 34.51 19.32
CA ASP A 620 15.91 35.38 18.31
C ASP A 620 16.94 36.16 17.48
N VAL A 621 17.93 35.44 16.93
CA VAL A 621 18.95 36.00 16.02
C VAL A 621 18.88 35.33 14.66
N ASP A 622 19.01 36.12 13.59
CA ASP A 622 19.09 35.58 12.23
C ASP A 622 20.49 35.06 11.92
N VAL A 623 20.56 33.82 11.43
CA VAL A 623 21.79 33.17 10.98
C VAL A 623 21.72 32.85 9.48
N ASN A 624 22.87 32.98 8.81
CA ASN A 624 23.04 32.72 7.39
C ASN A 624 23.03 31.21 7.12
N ILE A 625 22.27 30.81 6.10
CA ILE A 625 22.23 29.45 5.58
C ILE A 625 23.16 29.35 4.36
N PRO A 626 24.22 28.53 4.41
CA PRO A 626 25.12 28.34 3.27
C PRO A 626 24.41 27.61 2.11
N ASN A 627 24.99 27.71 0.91
CA ASN A 627 24.53 26.91 -0.23
C ASN A 627 24.81 25.41 0.07
N HIS A 628 23.80 24.56 -0.05
CA HIS A 628 23.89 23.12 0.22
C HIS A 628 25.05 22.43 -0.53
N SER A 629 25.37 22.87 -1.75
CA SER A 629 26.47 22.29 -2.54
C SER A 629 27.84 22.52 -1.88
N SER A 630 27.99 23.62 -1.13
CA SER A 630 29.22 24.01 -0.44
C SER A 630 29.41 23.41 0.95
N VAL A 631 28.36 22.82 1.55
CA VAL A 631 28.44 22.26 2.92
C VAL A 631 29.39 21.07 2.96
N GLN A 632 30.19 20.93 4.00
CA GLN A 632 31.16 19.84 4.19
C GLN A 632 31.17 19.34 5.63
N VAL A 633 31.38 18.04 5.81
CA VAL A 633 31.61 17.40 7.11
C VAL A 633 33.05 16.93 7.19
N HIS A 634 33.71 17.22 8.31
CA HIS A 634 35.12 16.92 8.58
C HIS A 634 35.24 16.10 9.85
N TYR A 635 36.04 15.03 9.83
CA TYR A 635 36.29 14.17 10.99
C TYR A 635 37.71 14.44 11.50
N LEU A 636 37.82 14.98 12.70
CA LEU A 636 39.11 15.34 13.28
C LEU A 636 39.71 14.17 14.05
N ASN A 637 40.98 13.87 13.79
CA ASN A 637 41.76 12.90 14.57
C ASN A 637 42.24 13.50 15.90
N ARG A 638 42.52 14.81 15.91
CA ARG A 638 42.96 15.55 17.11
C ARG A 638 41.86 16.46 17.64
N ARG A 639 41.82 16.65 18.96
CA ARG A 639 40.85 17.51 19.64
C ARG A 639 40.97 18.98 19.20
N TYR A 640 39.84 19.66 19.09
CA TYR A 640 39.74 21.11 18.91
C TYR A 640 39.04 21.75 20.12
N PRO A 641 39.52 22.91 20.61
CA PRO A 641 40.80 23.55 20.27
C PRO A 641 42.01 22.76 20.77
N SER A 642 43.15 22.89 20.08
CA SER A 642 44.44 22.26 20.41
C SER A 642 45.57 23.23 20.12
N ASP A 643 46.66 23.13 20.89
CA ASP A 643 47.89 23.92 20.69
C ASP A 643 48.71 23.41 19.48
N ASP A 644 48.49 22.15 19.06
CA ASP A 644 49.11 21.53 17.88
C ASP A 644 48.28 21.69 16.60
N SER A 645 48.91 21.46 15.45
CA SER A 645 48.24 21.36 14.14
C SER A 645 47.09 20.35 14.17
N ILE A 646 45.90 20.81 13.81
CA ILE A 646 44.70 19.99 13.70
C ILE A 646 44.82 19.12 12.46
N LEU A 647 44.62 17.80 12.62
CA LEU A 647 44.66 16.83 11.53
C LEU A 647 43.29 16.18 11.35
N ASP A 648 42.87 15.99 10.11
CA ASP A 648 41.68 15.20 9.77
C ASP A 648 41.96 13.69 9.84
N SER A 649 40.94 12.89 9.53
CA SER A 649 40.98 11.43 9.50
C SER A 649 42.04 10.87 8.54
N ASP A 650 42.34 11.60 7.46
CA ASP A 650 43.33 11.23 6.45
C ASP A 650 44.75 11.72 6.79
N GLY A 651 44.91 12.38 7.94
CA GLY A 651 46.18 12.91 8.42
C GLY A 651 46.59 14.23 7.77
N GLN A 652 45.68 14.90 7.06
CA GLN A 652 45.94 16.19 6.43
C GLN A 652 45.68 17.34 7.42
N SER A 653 46.42 18.44 7.27
CA SER A 653 46.24 19.61 8.13
C SER A 653 44.91 20.32 7.82
N CYS A 654 44.06 20.46 8.84
CA CYS A 654 42.77 21.12 8.73
C CYS A 654 42.83 22.53 9.33
N LYS A 655 42.71 23.56 8.50
CA LYS A 655 42.63 24.96 8.95
C LYS A 655 41.17 25.31 9.27
N ILE A 656 40.90 25.58 10.55
CA ILE A 656 39.58 25.97 11.05
C ILE A 656 39.45 27.49 11.09
N SER A 657 38.40 28.01 10.45
CA SER A 657 38.07 29.43 10.37
C SER A 657 36.68 29.67 10.93
N TYR A 658 36.52 30.70 11.76
CA TYR A 658 35.24 31.02 12.39
C TYR A 658 34.24 31.61 11.39
N ASN A 659 34.72 32.05 10.23
CA ASN A 659 33.90 32.60 9.14
C ASN A 659 33.30 31.51 8.25
N ASP A 660 33.71 30.26 8.41
CA ASP A 660 33.31 29.14 7.55
C ASP A 660 32.00 28.53 8.07
N ASN A 661 30.85 29.10 7.71
CA ASN A 661 29.54 28.57 8.12
C ASN A 661 29.06 27.33 7.34
N ASN A 662 29.86 26.85 6.39
CA ASN A 662 29.58 25.68 5.57
C ASN A 662 30.35 24.42 6.03
N LYS A 663 31.20 24.52 7.06
CA LYS A 663 31.99 23.39 7.57
C LYS A 663 31.50 22.93 8.93
N ILE A 664 31.33 21.61 9.07
CA ILE A 664 30.83 20.96 10.27
C ILE A 664 31.82 19.89 10.68
N TYR A 665 32.11 19.79 11.97
CA TYR A 665 33.23 19.00 12.47
C TYR A 665 32.77 17.98 13.50
N LYS A 666 33.16 16.72 13.29
CA LYS A 666 33.23 15.72 14.36
C LYS A 666 34.59 15.88 15.05
N ASN A 667 34.60 16.07 16.36
CA ASN A 667 35.81 16.40 17.10
C ASN A 667 36.64 15.16 17.44
N GLY A 668 37.94 15.35 17.69
CA GLY A 668 38.83 14.29 18.16
C GLY A 668 38.44 13.79 19.55
N GLY A 669 38.74 12.52 19.83
CA GLY A 669 38.45 11.90 21.13
C GLY A 669 39.06 12.68 22.30
N GLY A 670 38.32 12.77 23.41
CA GLY A 670 38.76 13.48 24.62
C GLY A 670 38.65 15.01 24.54
N ALA A 671 37.99 15.56 23.53
CA ALA A 671 37.65 16.98 23.46
C ALA A 671 36.55 17.39 24.47
N GLU A 672 36.37 18.70 24.67
CA GLU A 672 35.36 19.22 25.60
C GLU A 672 33.92 19.07 25.10
N PHE A 673 33.75 18.99 23.78
CA PHE A 673 32.50 18.70 23.06
C PHE A 673 32.80 17.79 21.87
N ASP A 674 31.81 16.99 21.46
CA ASP A 674 31.99 15.87 20.54
C ASP A 674 31.94 16.33 19.07
N GLY A 675 31.32 17.47 18.80
CA GLY A 675 31.37 18.12 17.49
C GLY A 675 31.00 19.59 17.53
N PHE A 676 31.19 20.30 16.42
CA PHE A 676 30.96 21.74 16.35
C PHE A 676 30.77 22.26 14.93
N SER A 677 30.18 23.46 14.83
CA SER A 677 30.15 24.27 13.61
C SER A 677 30.10 25.76 13.98
N PHE A 678 30.40 26.64 13.03
CA PHE A 678 30.24 28.09 13.23
C PHE A 678 29.00 28.56 12.48
N LEU A 679 28.09 29.25 13.16
CA LEU A 679 26.97 29.93 12.51
C LEU A 679 27.35 31.40 12.33
N ILE A 680 27.01 31.99 11.19
CA ILE A 680 27.28 33.41 10.92
C ILE A 680 25.97 34.16 11.00
N THR A 681 25.90 35.14 11.88
CA THR A 681 24.74 36.02 11.98
C THR A 681 24.60 36.92 10.74
N ASN A 682 23.42 37.47 10.52
CA ASN A 682 23.18 38.44 9.44
C ASN A 682 24.11 39.68 9.51
N CYS A 683 24.62 40.03 10.69
CA CYS A 683 25.62 41.10 10.89
C CYS A 683 27.09 40.63 10.77
N GLY A 684 27.33 39.39 10.33
CA GLY A 684 28.67 38.85 10.09
C GLY A 684 29.40 38.34 11.34
N GLN A 685 28.75 38.32 12.51
CA GLN A 685 29.35 37.79 13.74
C GLN A 685 29.24 36.26 13.81
N PRO A 686 30.33 35.54 14.11
CA PRO A 686 30.31 34.10 14.31
C PRO A 686 29.73 33.70 15.66
N ILE A 687 29.03 32.56 15.69
CA ILE A 687 28.51 31.87 16.86
C ILE A 687 29.09 30.46 16.86
N LEU A 688 29.80 30.07 17.92
CA LEU A 688 30.21 28.68 18.10
C LEU A 688 28.99 27.83 18.48
N LEU A 689 28.58 26.90 17.63
CA LEU A 689 27.63 25.86 18.00
C LEU A 689 28.40 24.60 18.41
N ALA A 690 28.45 24.32 19.70
CA ALA A 690 29.05 23.11 20.27
C ALA A 690 27.99 22.02 20.43
N LEU A 691 28.24 20.85 19.84
CA LEU A 691 27.38 19.67 19.95
C LEU A 691 27.96 18.70 20.98
N GLN A 692 27.12 18.29 21.93
CA GLN A 692 27.46 17.28 22.92
C GLN A 692 26.48 16.10 22.81
N MET A 693 27.00 14.95 22.45
CA MET A 693 26.27 13.72 22.27
C MET A 693 26.34 12.88 23.55
N LYS A 694 25.19 12.39 24.01
CA LYS A 694 25.09 11.60 25.25
C LYS A 694 24.16 10.42 25.06
N TRP A 695 24.64 9.20 25.27
CA TRP A 695 23.86 7.99 25.05
C TRP A 695 23.91 7.10 26.29
N ARG A 696 22.91 6.24 26.41
CA ARG A 696 22.85 5.27 27.50
C ARG A 696 23.84 4.14 27.20
N ASP A 697 24.78 3.94 28.08
CA ASP A 697 25.55 2.69 28.14
C ASP A 697 24.71 1.65 28.89
N LEU A 698 24.31 0.57 28.20
CA LEU A 698 23.50 -0.51 28.75
C LEU A 698 24.33 -1.50 29.58
N GLU A 699 25.66 -1.54 29.39
CA GLU A 699 26.58 -2.42 30.12
C GLU A 699 27.07 -1.80 31.44
N SER A 700 26.87 -0.48 31.63
CA SER A 700 27.27 0.23 32.84
C SER A 700 26.23 0.11 33.95
N GLU A 701 26.64 -0.42 35.12
CA GLU A 701 25.83 -0.39 36.36
C GLU A 701 25.39 1.03 36.76
N ASN A 702 26.08 2.07 36.27
CA ASN A 702 25.79 3.48 36.50
C ASN A 702 25.40 4.20 35.19
N SER A 703 24.33 3.75 34.53
CA SER A 703 23.88 4.36 33.27
C SER A 703 23.73 5.89 33.38
N GLN A 704 24.38 6.62 32.48
CA GLN A 704 24.44 8.07 32.50
C GLN A 704 23.03 8.69 32.39
N THR A 705 22.70 9.62 33.29
CA THR A 705 21.46 10.40 33.28
C THR A 705 21.76 11.88 33.03
N ILE A 706 20.94 12.55 32.21
CA ILE A 706 21.03 14.00 32.00
C ILE A 706 20.35 14.71 33.17
N ASN A 707 21.15 15.30 34.04
CA ASN A 707 20.71 16.11 35.17
C ASN A 707 21.32 17.53 35.12
N ASP A 708 20.85 18.43 35.97
CA ASP A 708 21.31 19.84 35.98
C ASP A 708 22.84 19.95 36.18
N ASN A 709 23.44 19.07 37.00
CA ASN A 709 24.88 19.05 37.23
C ASN A 709 25.67 18.71 35.96
N LEU A 710 25.23 17.71 35.19
CA LEU A 710 25.86 17.33 33.93
C LEU A 710 25.76 18.48 32.92
N ILE A 711 24.57 19.09 32.81
CA ILE A 711 24.32 20.22 31.91
C ILE A 711 25.25 21.38 32.26
N ASN A 712 25.30 21.80 33.54
CA ASN A 712 26.13 22.90 34.00
C ASN A 712 27.64 22.61 33.81
N LYS A 713 28.07 21.37 34.02
CA LYS A 713 29.45 20.95 33.76
C LYS A 713 29.81 21.08 32.28
N LYS A 714 28.92 20.67 31.37
CA LYS A 714 29.14 20.76 29.92
C LYS A 714 29.06 22.20 29.42
N TYR A 715 28.11 22.97 29.95
CA TYR A 715 27.97 24.40 29.70
C TYR A 715 29.27 25.15 30.01
N SER A 716 29.81 24.97 31.23
CA SER A 716 31.05 25.66 31.67
C SER A 716 32.24 25.33 30.77
N ARG A 717 32.36 24.08 30.32
CA ARG A 717 33.43 23.67 29.40
C ARG A 717 33.35 24.35 28.04
N VAL A 718 32.14 24.47 27.48
CA VAL A 718 31.95 25.20 26.22
C VAL A 718 32.22 26.68 26.40
N GLU A 719 31.80 27.27 27.52
CA GLU A 719 32.09 28.67 27.85
C GLU A 719 33.60 28.94 27.92
N ASP A 720 34.34 28.07 28.61
CA ASP A 720 35.80 28.15 28.70
C ASP A 720 36.48 27.98 27.34
N VAL A 721 35.95 27.11 26.47
CA VAL A 721 36.45 27.00 25.08
C VAL A 721 36.17 28.29 24.32
N ALA A 722 34.95 28.81 24.35
CA ALA A 722 34.56 30.02 23.65
C ALA A 722 35.44 31.22 24.06
N ARG A 723 35.72 31.35 25.37
CA ARG A 723 36.65 32.35 25.90
C ARG A 723 38.07 32.17 25.39
N ARG A 724 38.60 30.93 25.37
CA ARG A 724 39.95 30.62 24.87
C ARG A 724 40.14 30.96 23.40
N ILE A 725 39.11 30.76 22.58
CA ILE A 725 39.17 31.06 21.14
C ILE A 725 38.69 32.49 20.80
N GLY A 726 38.35 33.29 21.81
CA GLY A 726 37.98 34.70 21.66
C GLY A 726 36.60 34.94 21.04
N LEU A 727 35.61 34.06 21.30
CA LEU A 727 34.24 34.21 20.82
C LEU A 727 33.25 34.53 21.95
N ASP A 728 32.55 35.66 21.83
CA ASP A 728 31.54 36.10 22.81
C ASP A 728 30.19 35.39 22.66
N LYS A 729 29.90 34.89 21.45
CA LYS A 729 28.65 34.19 21.11
C LYS A 729 28.90 32.71 20.90
N TRP A 730 28.16 31.89 21.62
CA TRP A 730 28.22 30.44 21.55
C TRP A 730 26.90 29.83 21.99
N LEU A 731 26.68 28.57 21.61
CA LEU A 731 25.51 27.78 21.99
C LEU A 731 25.94 26.33 22.24
N LEU A 732 25.47 25.75 23.33
CA LEU A 732 25.59 24.32 23.60
C LEU A 732 24.31 23.60 23.18
N LEU A 733 24.43 22.63 22.28
CA LEU A 733 23.37 21.69 21.89
C LEU A 733 23.69 20.29 22.43
N ILE A 734 22.88 19.80 23.36
CA ILE A 734 22.99 18.44 23.90
C ILE A 734 22.02 17.52 23.17
N LEU A 735 22.53 16.43 22.60
CA LEU A 735 21.75 15.43 21.84
C LEU A 735 21.81 14.10 22.59
N SER A 736 20.68 13.67 23.18
CA SER A 736 20.70 12.57 24.13
C SER A 736 19.58 11.54 24.05
N ASN A 737 19.98 10.26 24.14
CA ASN A 737 19.10 9.11 24.38
C ASN A 737 19.12 8.62 25.85
N CYS A 738 19.84 9.31 26.73
CA CYS A 738 19.85 9.01 28.15
C CYS A 738 18.51 9.38 28.80
N PRO A 739 18.14 8.76 29.93
CA PRO A 739 17.14 9.33 30.83
C PRO A 739 17.49 10.77 31.20
N SER A 740 16.47 11.61 31.39
CA SER A 740 16.60 13.00 31.83
C SER A 740 15.84 13.23 33.14
N THR A 741 16.46 13.96 34.07
CA THR A 741 15.85 14.36 35.37
C THR A 741 16.04 15.83 35.70
N PHE A 742 16.56 16.61 34.76
CA PHE A 742 16.83 18.04 34.91
C PHE A 742 15.54 18.88 34.95
N ASN A 743 15.60 20.06 35.57
CA ASN A 743 14.47 20.98 35.59
C ASN A 743 14.50 21.87 34.33
N LYS A 744 13.48 21.73 33.47
CA LYS A 744 13.36 22.50 32.23
C LYS A 744 13.40 24.02 32.43
N SER A 745 12.93 24.52 33.58
CA SER A 745 12.96 25.96 33.92
C SER A 745 14.32 26.47 34.36
N LEU A 746 15.25 25.57 34.70
CA LEU A 746 16.62 25.90 35.15
C LEU A 746 17.66 25.69 34.05
N LEU A 747 17.24 25.46 32.80
CA LEU A 747 18.17 25.33 31.68
C LEU A 747 19.00 26.62 31.54
N PRO A 748 20.34 26.51 31.48
CA PRO A 748 21.18 27.67 31.25
C PRO A 748 20.77 28.43 29.99
N ARG A 749 21.02 29.75 29.98
CA ARG A 749 20.94 30.54 28.75
C ARG A 749 21.88 29.92 27.72
N ARG A 750 21.57 29.99 26.43
CA ARG A 750 22.43 29.40 25.37
C ARG A 750 22.65 27.89 25.48
N CYS A 751 21.70 27.17 26.06
CA CYS A 751 21.68 25.73 26.10
C CYS A 751 20.39 25.21 25.44
N ALA A 752 20.54 24.27 24.51
CA ALA A 752 19.45 23.55 23.86
C ALA A 752 19.64 22.05 24.04
N ILE A 753 18.56 21.31 24.25
CA ILE A 753 18.60 19.87 24.51
C ILE A 753 17.58 19.14 23.64
N VAL A 754 18.02 18.04 23.01
CA VAL A 754 17.15 17.03 22.39
C VAL A 754 17.22 15.79 23.26
N GLU A 755 16.12 15.46 23.92
CA GLU A 755 15.94 14.22 24.69
C GLU A 755 15.19 13.17 23.86
N LYS A 756 15.28 11.89 24.23
CA LYS A 756 14.63 10.77 23.54
C LYS A 756 13.15 11.03 23.20
N ASN A 757 12.42 11.64 24.12
CA ASN A 757 10.98 11.92 23.95
C ASN A 757 10.68 12.99 22.89
N ASN A 758 11.69 13.75 22.47
CA ASN A 758 11.64 14.83 21.49
C ASN A 758 12.30 14.43 20.14
N PHE A 759 12.62 13.14 19.96
CA PHE A 759 13.29 12.69 18.74
C PHE A 759 12.40 12.81 17.51
N LYS A 760 11.09 12.58 17.65
CA LYS A 760 10.15 12.64 16.52
C LYS A 760 10.02 14.05 15.98
N GLU A 761 10.06 15.04 16.86
CA GLU A 761 9.89 16.44 16.52
C GLU A 761 11.21 17.02 15.99
N PHE A 762 12.36 16.74 16.62
CA PHE A 762 13.65 17.26 16.15
C PHE A 762 14.20 16.56 14.89
N TYR A 763 14.21 15.22 14.86
CA TYR A 763 14.72 14.45 13.73
C TYR A 763 13.68 14.23 12.62
N GLY A 764 12.42 14.56 12.88
CA GLY A 764 11.27 14.20 12.06
C GLY A 764 10.90 12.73 12.20
N LYS A 765 9.63 12.39 11.91
CA LYS A 765 9.12 11.01 12.03
C LYS A 765 9.88 10.00 11.14
N ILE A 766 10.56 10.46 10.09
CA ILE A 766 11.32 9.64 9.16
C ILE A 766 12.60 9.09 9.81
N TYR A 767 13.35 9.95 10.51
CA TYR A 767 14.66 9.61 11.07
C TYR A 767 14.64 9.31 12.56
N SER A 768 13.56 9.62 13.28
CA SER A 768 13.48 9.38 14.73
C SER A 768 13.71 7.93 15.12
N SER A 769 13.24 6.97 14.32
CA SER A 769 13.50 5.54 14.55
C SER A 769 14.98 5.21 14.33
N ARG A 770 15.59 5.70 13.26
CA ARG A 770 17.03 5.53 12.99
C ARG A 770 17.89 6.17 14.09
N ALA A 771 17.52 7.35 14.59
CA ALA A 771 18.16 7.97 15.74
C ALA A 771 18.07 7.08 17.00
N GLN A 772 16.91 6.47 17.25
CA GLN A 772 16.72 5.55 18.37
C GLN A 772 17.57 4.27 18.25
N PHE A 773 17.58 3.61 17.08
CA PHE A 773 18.40 2.42 16.85
C PHE A 773 19.89 2.72 16.92
N SER A 774 20.33 3.87 16.39
CA SER A 774 21.73 4.32 16.49
C SER A 774 22.20 4.48 17.94
N ALA A 775 21.27 4.74 18.86
CA ALA A 775 21.57 4.99 20.26
C ALA A 775 21.28 3.78 21.18
N ALA A 776 20.93 2.60 20.64
CA ALA A 776 20.51 1.42 21.40
C ALA A 776 21.64 0.46 21.81
N HIS A 777 22.88 0.68 21.34
CA HIS A 777 24.09 -0.07 21.70
C HIS A 777 24.09 -1.59 21.38
N ASP A 778 23.52 -2.01 20.26
CA ASP A 778 23.61 -3.40 19.82
C ASP A 778 25.01 -3.68 19.22
N LYS A 779 25.91 -4.29 20.01
CA LYS A 779 27.15 -4.88 19.47
C LYS A 779 26.82 -6.24 18.87
N ILE A 780 27.50 -6.60 17.78
CA ILE A 780 27.38 -7.93 17.20
C ILE A 780 28.39 -8.85 17.89
N CYS A 781 27.92 -9.87 18.60
CA CYS A 781 28.81 -10.88 19.17
C CYS A 781 29.45 -11.72 18.06
N ILE A 782 30.73 -11.46 17.78
CA ILE A 782 31.48 -12.08 16.68
C ILE A 782 31.69 -13.58 16.87
N ASN A 783 31.35 -14.15 18.02
CA ASN A 783 31.43 -15.59 18.25
C ASN A 783 30.10 -16.32 18.06
N SER A 784 28.97 -15.63 18.05
CA SER A 784 27.63 -16.22 17.88
C SER A 784 26.87 -15.70 16.65
N ALA A 785 27.25 -14.52 16.13
CA ALA A 785 26.51 -13.84 15.07
C ALA A 785 26.41 -14.65 13.77
N LYS A 786 25.21 -14.80 13.22
CA LYS A 786 24.96 -15.58 12.00
C LYS A 786 25.54 -14.89 10.75
N PHE A 787 25.59 -15.63 9.64
CA PHE A 787 26.19 -15.15 8.39
C PHE A 787 25.62 -13.81 7.93
N PHE A 788 24.29 -13.66 8.01
CA PHE A 788 23.62 -12.42 7.61
C PHE A 788 23.87 -11.28 8.60
N GLU A 789 23.96 -11.55 9.92
CA GLU A 789 24.25 -10.55 10.95
C GLU A 789 25.66 -9.97 10.78
N LEU A 790 26.62 -10.83 10.45
CA LEU A 790 27.99 -10.40 10.12
C LEU A 790 28.05 -9.48 8.91
N ARG A 791 27.22 -9.76 7.89
CA ARG A 791 27.19 -9.01 6.64
C ARG A 791 26.61 -7.60 6.78
N VAL A 792 26.05 -7.27 7.94
CA VAL A 792 25.56 -5.92 8.18
C VAL A 792 26.69 -4.98 8.64
N ILE A 793 27.84 -5.53 9.03
CA ILE A 793 29.01 -4.75 9.46
C ILE A 793 29.66 -4.11 8.23
N ASP A 794 29.91 -2.79 8.31
CA ASP A 794 30.55 -2.07 7.21
C ASP A 794 31.94 -2.66 6.89
N GLY A 795 32.19 -2.83 5.60
CA GLY A 795 33.37 -3.53 5.08
C GLY A 795 33.33 -5.06 5.19
N VAL A 796 32.35 -5.67 5.86
CA VAL A 796 32.22 -7.13 6.01
C VAL A 796 31.31 -7.70 4.91
N GLY A 797 31.89 -7.89 3.73
CA GLY A 797 31.20 -8.55 2.62
C GLY A 797 31.01 -10.07 2.83
N PRO A 798 30.29 -10.76 1.92
CA PRO A 798 30.04 -12.20 1.99
C PRO A 798 31.31 -13.06 2.20
N LYS A 799 32.44 -12.61 1.65
CA LYS A 799 33.74 -13.28 1.79
C LYS A 799 34.26 -13.25 3.22
N ILE A 800 34.21 -12.09 3.89
CA ILE A 800 34.71 -11.93 5.25
C ILE A 800 33.75 -12.60 6.24
N ALA A 801 32.44 -12.41 6.06
CA ALA A 801 31.42 -13.10 6.86
C ALA A 801 31.58 -14.62 6.80
N LYS A 802 31.82 -15.17 5.60
CA LYS A 802 32.12 -16.60 5.43
C LYS A 802 33.42 -17.00 6.12
N SER A 803 34.49 -16.22 5.97
CA SER A 803 35.77 -16.47 6.64
C SER A 803 35.64 -16.53 8.17
N ILE A 804 34.78 -15.69 8.76
CA ILE A 804 34.52 -15.69 10.20
C ILE A 804 33.82 -16.98 10.62
N ILE A 805 32.78 -17.40 9.89
CA ILE A 805 32.05 -18.65 10.18
C ILE A 805 32.94 -19.87 10.00
N ASP A 806 33.66 -19.94 8.88
CA ASP A 806 34.59 -21.03 8.59
C ASP A 806 35.66 -21.10 9.70
N GLU A 807 36.17 -19.96 10.19
CA GLU A 807 37.12 -19.93 11.31
C GLU A 807 36.50 -20.43 12.62
N ARG A 808 35.25 -20.07 12.94
CA ARG A 808 34.58 -20.57 14.16
C ARG A 808 34.37 -22.08 14.11
N GLU A 809 33.93 -22.59 12.97
CA GLU A 809 33.64 -24.01 12.76
C GLU A 809 34.92 -24.86 12.74
N ASN A 810 35.95 -24.39 12.04
CA ASN A 810 37.20 -25.14 11.86
C ASN A 810 38.14 -25.05 13.06
N SER A 811 38.29 -23.88 13.68
CA SER A 811 39.24 -23.70 14.79
C SER A 811 38.70 -24.20 16.13
N LYS A 812 37.37 -24.35 16.27
CA LYS A 812 36.65 -24.59 17.54
C LYS A 812 37.04 -23.62 18.67
N ARG A 813 37.65 -22.48 18.34
CA ARG A 813 38.14 -21.47 19.28
C ARG A 813 37.48 -20.12 19.01
N LYS A 814 36.93 -19.53 20.06
CA LYS A 814 36.37 -18.18 20.04
C LYS A 814 37.45 -17.13 19.75
N PHE A 815 37.07 -16.08 19.01
CA PHE A 815 37.84 -14.85 18.91
C PHE A 815 37.89 -14.19 20.28
N VAL A 816 39.07 -13.74 20.70
CA VAL A 816 39.29 -13.20 22.05
C VAL A 816 39.32 -11.67 22.09
N ASP A 817 39.74 -11.04 20.98
CA ASP A 817 39.80 -9.60 20.83
C ASP A 817 39.86 -9.20 19.34
N GLY A 818 39.89 -7.89 19.08
CA GLY A 818 39.91 -7.35 17.73
C GLY A 818 41.20 -7.60 16.97
N GLU A 819 42.31 -7.77 17.66
CA GLU A 819 43.57 -8.06 17.01
C GLU A 819 43.59 -9.51 16.49
N ASP A 820 43.07 -10.46 17.28
CA ASP A 820 42.88 -11.86 16.91
C ASP A 820 41.93 -11.99 15.69
N LEU A 821 40.78 -11.31 15.73
CA LEU A 821 39.82 -11.32 14.64
C LEU A 821 40.40 -10.78 13.33
N CYS A 822 41.03 -9.60 13.37
CA CYS A 822 41.61 -8.98 12.19
C CYS A 822 42.72 -9.85 11.57
N LYS A 823 43.57 -10.46 12.40
CA LYS A 823 44.64 -11.36 11.94
C LYS A 823 44.09 -12.59 11.21
N ARG A 824 43.00 -13.17 11.70
CA ARG A 824 42.45 -14.44 11.20
C ARG A 824 41.51 -14.29 10.00
N THR A 825 40.77 -13.18 9.91
CA THR A 825 39.64 -13.06 8.95
C THR A 825 39.73 -11.85 8.03
N LYS A 826 40.80 -11.04 8.13
CA LYS A 826 40.94 -9.73 7.44
C LYS A 826 39.81 -8.76 7.74
N PHE A 827 39.21 -8.88 8.92
CA PHE A 827 38.17 -7.98 9.38
C PHE A 827 38.62 -6.51 9.36
N PRO A 828 37.76 -5.55 8.94
CA PRO A 828 38.11 -4.14 8.87
C PRO A 828 38.35 -3.56 10.28
N ARG A 829 39.54 -3.01 10.51
CA ARG A 829 39.92 -2.43 11.82
C ARG A 829 39.01 -1.28 12.25
N THR A 830 38.51 -0.51 11.29
CA THR A 830 37.56 0.58 11.50
C THR A 830 36.21 0.13 12.06
N SER A 831 35.92 -1.18 12.03
CA SER A 831 34.65 -1.75 12.46
C SER A 831 34.80 -2.62 13.72
N LEU A 832 35.98 -2.69 14.34
CA LEU A 832 36.24 -3.52 15.53
C LEU A 832 35.43 -3.11 16.75
N ASP A 833 35.12 -1.83 16.78
CA ASP A 833 34.33 -1.23 17.80
C ASP A 833 32.88 -1.76 17.74
N CYS A 834 32.34 -2.07 16.55
CA CYS A 834 30.95 -2.49 16.32
C CYS A 834 30.57 -3.88 16.85
N ILE A 835 31.52 -4.59 17.46
CA ILE A 835 31.40 -6.00 17.79
C ILE A 835 31.80 -6.26 19.25
N GLU A 836 31.35 -7.40 19.76
CA GLU A 836 31.77 -7.97 21.03
C GLU A 836 32.21 -9.42 20.84
N TYR A 837 32.85 -10.01 21.85
CA TYR A 837 33.49 -11.32 21.77
C TYR A 837 32.77 -12.36 22.62
#